data_AF-A0A2N1MHU3-F1
#
_entry.id   AF-A0A2N1MHU3-F1
#
_cell.length_a   1.000
_cell.length_b   1.000
_cell.length_c   1.000
_cell.angle_alpha   90.00
_cell.angle_beta   90.00
_cell.angle_gamma   90.00
#
_symmetry.space_group_name_H-M   'P 1'
#
loop_
_entity.id
_entity.type
_entity.pdbx_description
1 polymer ?
#
loop_
_entity_poly.entity_id
_entity_poly.type
_entity_poly.pdbx_seq_one_letter_code
_entity_poly.pdbx_strand_id
1 'polypeptide(L)'
;MPKVNTAKKTLKNAFLPKEITEYPKSNSILYIDGRRSYYYIVKQEGLYPQPSILAYAQGKNKYKIPDNYCVETTWGRSKNKRTVKCLINYIEGKPLYKIMYGINFAEKVQSDMSLTAVANMVLKKLFPNNEKSLISGVHLFGVHLTILKRARESYNQLKPLEFCSKSTVNKRQHKFGEKLKEQIQLEGEKIYGKDHVILKNISYSVNHMNFQIDYCQKDNEEIKKLTSLVRAVDQNHISREGYRAITAIDPNLEREWALSNQRHKITEMMNQKVAINIIDIPMQYEPYFTEDPDIPGDGRNVGRKIKQVMITMAVLNDKQNIYTPDYHYTVVLFPGIEKYEILEIMMAPFIQELDDLKSNGLIIDGISWNFELYFSSDWKFLAICLGFNAPNSNYFCPWCQISKHSQNKTNWKIDKKMEKINESLSNYSGHIKKPLFYMIPLDQWIPDELHIMLRIWDRLWSLVLAELKESGQFDDICRYEITQEMSRIGVKFQFWKDHSVDSWNHTSLMGDDKLKVLENFDLKKILPPSRAEKICQLWNRFNQLYLALKLKDYNSLQFKFEAEDWLELFLTPDMVISNSTRIVKGLYNPSDITPYMHVFVCHMHEFIEKHRQWGLAAFSCAPVEKKNHQHISHFFQQTFKDGGKSGRKSSIIDILEYENRILFYHFDDIAISTPKPKKIRIS
;
A
#
# COMPACT_ATOMS: atom_id res chain seq x y z
N MET A 1 -65.57 51.75 18.80
CA MET A 1 -64.96 50.80 17.84
C MET A 1 -65.68 49.46 17.92
N PRO A 2 -65.87 48.78 16.78
CA PRO A 2 -67.21 48.47 16.30
C PRO A 2 -67.64 47.02 16.52
N LYS A 3 -68.93 46.87 16.84
CA LYS A 3 -69.68 45.62 16.83
C LYS A 3 -70.13 45.31 15.40
N VAL A 4 -70.01 44.04 15.06
CA VAL A 4 -70.18 43.42 13.74
C VAL A 4 -71.59 43.64 13.19
N ASN A 5 -71.64 44.17 11.97
CA ASN A 5 -72.86 44.34 11.17
C ASN A 5 -73.39 42.98 10.68
N THR A 6 -74.60 42.66 11.10
CA THR A 6 -75.49 41.69 10.44
C THR A 6 -76.11 42.33 9.20
N ALA A 7 -75.71 41.88 8.02
CA ALA A 7 -76.43 42.16 6.78
C ALA A 7 -76.79 40.84 6.09
N LYS A 8 -78.08 40.49 6.16
CA LYS A 8 -78.73 39.47 5.34
C LYS A 8 -78.44 39.73 3.86
N LYS A 9 -77.62 38.89 3.24
CA LYS A 9 -77.41 38.89 1.80
C LYS A 9 -78.37 37.88 1.18
N THR A 10 -79.40 38.40 0.52
CA THR A 10 -80.35 37.67 -0.31
C THR A 10 -79.58 36.95 -1.42
N LEU A 11 -79.30 35.65 -1.23
CA LEU A 11 -78.65 34.81 -2.22
C LEU A 11 -79.67 34.37 -3.27
N LYS A 12 -79.66 35.05 -4.43
CA LYS A 12 -80.13 34.45 -5.68
C LYS A 12 -79.27 33.20 -5.92
N ASN A 13 -79.85 32.01 -5.75
CA ASN A 13 -79.23 30.73 -6.07
C ASN A 13 -78.85 30.67 -7.56
N ALA A 14 -77.60 31.03 -7.87
CA ALA A 14 -76.95 30.64 -9.11
C ALA A 14 -76.56 29.16 -8.95
N PHE A 15 -77.27 28.25 -9.62
CA PHE A 15 -76.90 26.84 -9.68
C PHE A 15 -75.52 26.71 -10.34
N LEU A 16 -74.50 26.41 -9.53
CA LEU A 16 -73.13 26.16 -9.98
C LEU A 16 -73.03 24.79 -10.67
N PRO A 17 -72.14 24.63 -11.67
CA PRO A 17 -71.88 23.32 -12.26
C PRO A 17 -71.36 22.32 -11.22
N LYS A 18 -71.89 21.09 -11.22
CA LYS A 18 -71.54 20.04 -10.26
C LYS A 18 -71.24 18.72 -10.97
N GLU A 19 -70.08 18.14 -10.66
CA GLU A 19 -69.64 16.80 -11.10
C GLU A 19 -69.79 15.84 -9.91
N ILE A 20 -70.50 14.72 -10.10
CA ILE A 20 -70.77 13.69 -9.08
C ILE A 20 -70.22 12.37 -9.62
N THR A 21 -69.22 11.81 -8.93
CA THR A 21 -68.50 10.61 -9.39
C THR A 21 -67.73 9.92 -8.26
N GLU A 22 -67.58 8.60 -8.37
CA GLU A 22 -66.66 7.78 -7.56
C GLU A 22 -65.46 7.28 -8.39
N TYR A 23 -65.20 7.90 -9.54
CA TYR A 23 -64.11 7.52 -10.44
C TYR A 23 -62.74 7.50 -9.72
N PRO A 24 -61.89 6.46 -9.92
CA PRO A 24 -62.03 5.36 -10.88
C PRO A 24 -62.76 4.11 -10.36
N LYS A 25 -63.32 4.11 -9.14
CA LYS A 25 -64.02 2.92 -8.59
C LYS A 25 -65.27 2.55 -9.39
N SER A 26 -65.94 3.55 -9.96
CA SER A 26 -67.02 3.39 -10.94
C SER A 26 -66.72 4.23 -12.19
N ASN A 27 -67.05 3.71 -13.36
CA ASN A 27 -66.85 4.39 -14.64
C ASN A 27 -67.97 5.38 -15.00
N SER A 28 -68.96 5.57 -14.11
CA SER A 28 -70.07 6.50 -14.33
C SER A 28 -69.80 7.89 -13.75
N ILE A 29 -70.07 8.93 -14.52
CA ILE A 29 -69.92 10.33 -14.10
C ILE A 29 -71.23 11.08 -14.39
N LEU A 30 -71.81 11.74 -13.40
CA LEU A 30 -72.96 12.63 -13.57
C LEU A 30 -72.49 14.09 -13.50
N TYR A 31 -72.77 14.86 -14.55
CA TYR A 31 -72.48 16.29 -14.60
C TYR A 31 -73.76 17.11 -14.74
N ILE A 32 -73.89 18.17 -13.95
CA ILE A 32 -75.05 19.07 -13.93
C ILE A 32 -74.56 20.50 -14.13
N ASP A 33 -74.91 21.15 -15.25
CA ASP A 33 -74.50 22.52 -15.61
C ASP A 33 -75.54 23.58 -15.18
N GLY A 34 -76.27 23.32 -14.10
CA GLY A 34 -77.39 24.14 -13.63
C GLY A 34 -78.68 24.12 -14.48
N ARG A 35 -78.61 23.80 -15.79
CA ARG A 35 -79.78 23.69 -16.69
C ARG A 35 -80.00 22.30 -17.30
N ARG A 36 -78.93 21.54 -17.51
CA ARG A 36 -78.95 20.21 -18.15
C ARG A 36 -78.10 19.25 -17.32
N SER A 37 -78.50 17.98 -17.31
CA SER A 37 -77.71 16.88 -16.78
C SER A 37 -77.18 16.00 -17.91
N TYR A 38 -75.93 15.59 -17.79
CA TYR A 38 -75.25 14.67 -18.68
C TYR A 38 -74.73 13.49 -17.86
N TYR A 39 -75.03 12.28 -18.31
CA TYR A 39 -74.55 11.06 -17.70
C TYR A 39 -73.52 10.42 -18.63
N TYR A 40 -72.31 10.23 -18.14
CA TYR A 40 -71.20 9.64 -18.89
C TYR A 40 -70.87 8.26 -18.34
N ILE A 41 -70.61 7.31 -19.24
CA ILE A 41 -69.95 6.05 -18.93
C ILE A 41 -68.61 6.06 -19.66
N VAL A 42 -67.52 6.09 -18.89
CA VAL A 42 -66.16 6.08 -19.44
C VAL A 42 -65.82 4.68 -19.93
N LYS A 43 -65.62 4.53 -21.24
CA LYS A 43 -65.18 3.26 -21.84
C LYS A 43 -63.67 3.23 -22.02
N GLN A 44 -63.08 4.38 -22.35
CA GLN A 44 -61.63 4.53 -22.49
C GLN A 44 -61.24 5.96 -22.11
N GLU A 45 -60.31 6.12 -21.17
CA GLU A 45 -59.89 7.42 -20.64
C GLU A 45 -59.13 8.27 -21.68
N GLY A 46 -58.37 7.65 -22.57
CA GLY A 46 -57.45 8.36 -23.47
C GLY A 46 -56.33 9.12 -22.76
N LEU A 47 -55.28 9.47 -23.51
CA LEU A 47 -54.10 10.20 -22.99
C LEU A 47 -53.93 11.52 -23.72
N TYR A 48 -53.28 12.50 -23.10
CA TYR A 48 -52.90 13.71 -23.84
C TYR A 48 -51.69 13.41 -24.73
N PRO A 49 -51.76 13.73 -26.04
CA PRO A 49 -50.58 13.68 -26.91
C PRO A 49 -49.44 14.57 -26.43
N GLN A 50 -48.24 14.35 -27.01
CA GLN A 50 -47.08 15.20 -26.77
C GLN A 50 -47.40 16.69 -27.07
N PRO A 51 -46.77 17.65 -26.37
CA PRO A 51 -47.06 19.07 -26.53
C PRO A 51 -47.02 19.60 -27.97
N SER A 52 -46.21 19.00 -28.85
CA SER A 52 -46.06 19.39 -30.25
C SER A 52 -47.32 19.16 -31.11
N ILE A 53 -48.19 18.22 -30.74
CA ILE A 53 -49.40 17.87 -31.51
C ILE A 53 -50.69 18.00 -30.69
N LEU A 54 -50.61 18.45 -29.44
CA LEU A 54 -51.76 18.58 -28.54
C LEU A 54 -52.75 19.64 -29.03
N ALA A 55 -54.02 19.25 -29.21
CA ALA A 55 -55.08 20.15 -29.67
C ALA A 55 -55.97 20.63 -28.52
N TYR A 56 -56.68 21.73 -28.74
CA TYR A 56 -57.56 22.35 -27.74
C TYR A 56 -58.96 22.58 -28.30
N ALA A 57 -59.98 22.35 -27.49
CA ALA A 57 -61.37 22.67 -27.82
C ALA A 57 -61.53 24.19 -28.03
N GLN A 58 -62.27 24.58 -29.07
CA GLN A 58 -62.60 25.98 -29.35
C GLN A 58 -63.56 26.54 -28.28
N GLY A 59 -63.25 27.71 -27.71
CA GLY A 59 -64.07 28.40 -26.69
C GLY A 59 -63.26 29.05 -25.56
N LYS A 60 -63.94 29.67 -24.58
CA LYS A 60 -63.31 30.42 -23.46
C LYS A 60 -62.37 29.59 -22.58
N ASN A 61 -62.67 28.31 -22.36
CA ASN A 61 -61.96 27.47 -21.38
C ASN A 61 -60.92 26.51 -22.00
N LYS A 62 -60.63 26.61 -23.31
CA LYS A 62 -59.63 25.84 -24.09
C LYS A 62 -59.25 24.47 -23.47
N TYR A 63 -60.14 23.48 -23.56
CA TYR A 63 -59.91 22.15 -22.98
C TYR A 63 -58.95 21.31 -23.85
N LYS A 64 -57.95 20.67 -23.25
CA LYS A 64 -57.04 19.74 -23.94
C LYS A 64 -57.81 18.55 -24.52
N ILE A 65 -57.53 18.18 -25.76
CA ILE A 65 -58.16 17.05 -26.43
C ILE A 65 -57.34 15.77 -26.20
N PRO A 66 -57.92 14.71 -25.61
CA PRO A 66 -57.24 13.43 -25.45
C PRO A 66 -57.26 12.61 -26.75
N ASP A 67 -56.27 11.72 -26.89
CA ASP A 67 -56.19 10.69 -27.92
C ASP A 67 -56.66 9.33 -27.40
N ASN A 68 -57.19 8.49 -28.28
CA ASN A 68 -57.80 7.19 -27.97
C ASN A 68 -58.82 7.27 -26.83
N TYR A 69 -59.72 8.25 -26.91
CA TYR A 69 -60.72 8.53 -25.87
C TYR A 69 -62.11 8.08 -26.30
N CYS A 70 -62.85 7.44 -25.39
CA CYS A 70 -64.20 6.96 -25.66
C CYS A 70 -65.13 7.09 -24.44
N VAL A 71 -66.27 7.76 -24.62
CA VAL A 71 -67.35 7.86 -23.61
C VAL A 71 -68.71 7.62 -24.21
N GLU A 72 -69.59 6.96 -23.46
CA GLU A 72 -71.02 6.94 -23.76
C GLU A 72 -71.69 8.06 -22.98
N THR A 73 -72.35 8.98 -23.69
CA THR A 73 -73.00 10.15 -23.10
C THR A 73 -74.49 10.06 -23.29
N THR A 74 -75.24 10.16 -22.20
CA THR A 74 -76.70 10.24 -22.19
C THR A 74 -77.17 11.61 -21.73
N TRP A 75 -78.05 12.24 -22.51
CA TRP A 75 -78.66 13.52 -22.17
C TRP A 75 -80.16 13.55 -22.55
N GLY A 76 -80.94 14.41 -21.88
CA GLY A 76 -82.38 14.57 -22.12
C GLY A 76 -83.27 14.19 -20.92
N ARG A 77 -84.57 14.54 -20.99
CA ARG A 77 -85.54 14.29 -19.91
C ARG A 77 -86.49 13.14 -20.27
N SER A 78 -86.74 12.25 -19.30
CA SER A 78 -87.73 11.17 -19.39
C SER A 78 -87.64 10.37 -20.71
N LYS A 79 -88.75 10.20 -21.44
CA LYS A 79 -88.85 9.46 -22.72
C LYS A 79 -87.97 10.03 -23.86
N ASN A 80 -87.36 11.21 -23.69
CA ASN A 80 -86.49 11.86 -24.70
C ASN A 80 -84.99 11.73 -24.37
N LYS A 81 -84.60 10.78 -23.51
CA LYS A 81 -83.18 10.47 -23.30
C LYS A 81 -82.57 9.94 -24.59
N ARG A 82 -81.43 10.50 -24.97
CA ARG A 82 -80.60 10.03 -26.08
C ARG A 82 -79.25 9.63 -25.53
N THR A 83 -78.77 8.48 -25.96
CA THR A 83 -77.44 7.98 -25.64
C THR A 83 -76.64 7.89 -26.93
N VAL A 84 -75.43 8.43 -26.91
CA VAL A 84 -74.49 8.38 -28.02
C VAL A 84 -73.12 7.96 -27.51
N LYS A 85 -72.32 7.34 -28.37
CA LYS A 85 -70.94 6.97 -28.07
C LYS A 85 -69.99 7.91 -28.80
N CYS A 86 -69.23 8.68 -28.03
CA CYS A 86 -68.31 9.69 -28.52
C CYS A 86 -66.88 9.13 -28.50
N LEU A 87 -66.17 9.22 -29.63
CA LEU A 87 -64.78 8.79 -29.79
C LEU A 87 -63.89 9.92 -30.33
N ILE A 88 -62.66 10.00 -29.80
CA ILE A 88 -61.62 10.92 -30.29
C ILE A 88 -60.34 10.12 -30.51
N ASN A 89 -59.83 10.17 -31.75
CA ASN A 89 -58.54 9.60 -32.12
C ASN A 89 -57.72 10.63 -32.91
N TYR A 90 -56.41 10.66 -32.74
CA TYR A 90 -55.49 11.46 -33.54
C TYR A 90 -55.03 10.69 -34.77
N ILE A 91 -55.19 11.29 -35.95
CA ILE A 91 -54.70 10.76 -37.22
C ILE A 91 -53.77 11.82 -37.81
N GLU A 92 -52.52 11.45 -38.11
CA GLU A 92 -51.49 12.35 -38.65
C GLU A 92 -51.33 13.66 -37.82
N GLY A 93 -51.42 13.55 -36.49
CA GLY A 93 -51.26 14.68 -35.57
C GLY A 93 -52.49 15.60 -35.44
N LYS A 94 -53.62 15.28 -36.08
CA LYS A 94 -54.88 16.04 -35.96
C LYS A 94 -56.00 15.20 -35.32
N PRO A 95 -56.84 15.78 -34.43
CA PRO A 95 -57.93 15.05 -33.80
C PRO A 95 -59.09 14.82 -34.77
N LEU A 96 -59.51 13.56 -34.91
CA LEU A 96 -60.73 13.14 -35.60
C LEU A 96 -61.81 12.82 -34.56
N TYR A 97 -62.92 13.53 -34.62
CA TYR A 97 -64.05 13.38 -33.70
C TYR A 97 -65.12 12.50 -34.35
N LYS A 98 -65.57 11.45 -33.66
CA LYS A 98 -66.62 10.53 -34.13
C LYS A 98 -67.72 10.43 -33.08
N ILE A 99 -68.97 10.40 -33.52
CA ILE A 99 -70.11 10.06 -32.67
C ILE A 99 -70.92 8.95 -33.32
N MET A 100 -71.13 7.87 -32.58
CA MET A 100 -71.97 6.76 -32.98
C MET A 100 -73.33 6.85 -32.27
N TYR A 101 -74.42 6.62 -32.99
CA TYR A 101 -75.80 6.76 -32.53
C TYR A 101 -76.71 5.73 -33.21
N GLY A 102 -78.01 5.71 -32.85
CA GLY A 102 -78.96 4.71 -33.36
C GLY A 102 -78.96 3.40 -32.56
N ILE A 103 -79.73 2.41 -33.01
CA ILE A 103 -79.83 1.10 -32.34
C ILE A 103 -78.44 0.45 -32.35
N ASN A 104 -77.95 0.02 -31.18
CA ASN A 104 -76.61 -0.55 -30.99
C ASN A 104 -75.45 0.32 -31.52
N PHE A 105 -75.63 1.64 -31.62
CA PHE A 105 -74.63 2.57 -32.16
C PHE A 105 -74.21 2.27 -33.62
N ALA A 106 -75.11 1.71 -34.44
CA ALA A 106 -74.82 1.32 -35.82
C ALA A 106 -74.55 2.49 -36.77
N GLU A 107 -75.12 3.67 -36.49
CA GLU A 107 -74.90 4.87 -37.31
C GLU A 107 -73.75 5.71 -36.76
N LYS A 108 -73.02 6.41 -37.64
CA LYS A 108 -71.90 7.27 -37.25
C LYS A 108 -71.87 8.57 -38.04
N VAL A 109 -71.39 9.62 -37.37
CA VAL A 109 -70.91 10.84 -38.04
C VAL A 109 -69.53 11.20 -37.52
N GLN A 110 -68.76 11.88 -38.35
CA GLN A 110 -67.39 12.27 -38.04
C GLN A 110 -67.06 13.65 -38.61
N SER A 111 -66.17 14.38 -37.95
CA SER A 111 -65.56 15.61 -38.45
C SER A 111 -64.18 15.77 -37.83
N ASP A 112 -63.29 16.37 -38.59
CA ASP A 112 -61.96 16.84 -38.20
C ASP A 112 -61.97 18.34 -37.80
N MET A 113 -63.08 19.05 -38.00
CA MET A 113 -63.18 20.49 -37.75
C MET A 113 -63.24 20.84 -36.26
N SER A 114 -64.24 20.32 -35.53
CA SER A 114 -64.39 20.54 -34.08
C SER A 114 -65.38 19.58 -33.42
N LEU A 115 -65.26 19.41 -32.10
CA LEU A 115 -66.22 18.67 -31.27
C LEU A 115 -67.66 19.15 -31.47
N THR A 116 -67.87 20.46 -31.53
CA THR A 116 -69.21 21.07 -31.64
C THR A 116 -69.80 20.89 -33.03
N ALA A 117 -68.97 20.85 -34.08
CA ALA A 117 -69.44 20.54 -35.44
C ALA A 117 -70.04 19.12 -35.51
N VAL A 118 -69.33 18.10 -35.01
CA VAL A 118 -69.85 16.72 -34.99
C VAL A 118 -71.08 16.59 -34.10
N ALA A 119 -71.07 17.25 -32.94
CA ALA A 119 -72.19 17.21 -32.00
C ALA A 119 -73.48 17.76 -32.62
N ASN A 120 -73.40 18.86 -33.38
CA ASN A 120 -74.55 19.42 -34.08
C ASN A 120 -74.95 18.62 -35.34
N MET A 121 -73.99 17.95 -36.01
CA MET A 121 -74.31 17.01 -37.09
C MET A 121 -75.16 15.83 -36.59
N VAL A 122 -74.80 15.23 -35.44
CA VAL A 122 -75.63 14.19 -34.80
C VAL A 122 -76.98 14.76 -34.41
N LEU A 123 -77.02 15.96 -33.83
CA LEU A 123 -78.26 16.55 -33.36
C LEU A 123 -79.27 16.75 -34.50
N LYS A 124 -78.81 17.21 -35.67
CA LYS A 124 -79.65 17.32 -36.89
C LYS A 124 -80.16 15.95 -37.38
N LYS A 125 -79.34 14.90 -37.27
CA LYS A 125 -79.75 13.52 -37.63
C LYS A 125 -80.76 12.95 -36.65
N LEU A 126 -80.59 13.17 -35.35
CA LEU A 126 -81.50 12.71 -34.30
C LEU A 126 -82.82 13.50 -34.25
N PHE A 127 -82.81 14.77 -34.70
CA PHE A 127 -83.97 15.66 -34.68
C PHE A 127 -84.07 16.49 -35.98
N PRO A 128 -84.51 15.89 -37.11
CA PRO A 128 -84.56 16.56 -38.40
C PRO A 128 -85.43 17.83 -38.43
N ASN A 129 -86.48 17.87 -37.60
CA ASN A 129 -87.47 18.97 -37.57
C ASN A 129 -87.09 20.11 -36.60
N ASN A 130 -85.88 20.12 -36.02
CA ASN A 130 -85.48 21.05 -34.98
C ASN A 130 -84.21 21.84 -35.35
N GLU A 131 -84.35 22.75 -36.31
CA GLU A 131 -83.21 23.51 -36.89
C GLU A 131 -82.56 24.50 -35.93
N LYS A 132 -83.26 24.96 -34.88
CA LYS A 132 -82.76 25.99 -33.96
C LYS A 132 -81.95 25.44 -32.77
N SER A 133 -81.92 24.13 -32.57
CA SER A 133 -81.25 23.53 -31.41
C SER A 133 -79.77 23.29 -31.69
N LEU A 134 -78.90 23.74 -30.78
CA LEU A 134 -77.46 23.45 -30.78
C LEU A 134 -77.05 22.74 -29.49
N ILE A 135 -76.06 21.86 -29.58
CA ILE A 135 -75.45 21.17 -28.45
C ILE A 135 -73.94 21.42 -28.41
N SER A 136 -73.43 21.61 -27.20
CA SER A 136 -72.01 21.82 -26.99
C SER A 136 -71.26 20.50 -27.15
N GLY A 137 -70.30 20.44 -28.08
CA GLY A 137 -69.45 19.26 -28.23
C GLY A 137 -68.57 19.00 -27.00
N VAL A 138 -68.16 20.06 -26.30
CA VAL A 138 -67.41 19.94 -25.03
C VAL A 138 -68.19 19.19 -23.95
N HIS A 139 -69.50 19.42 -23.89
CA HIS A 139 -70.38 18.70 -22.99
C HIS A 139 -70.67 17.31 -23.51
N LEU A 140 -71.02 17.16 -24.80
CA LEU A 140 -71.36 15.85 -25.35
C LEU A 140 -70.20 14.84 -25.25
N PHE A 141 -68.96 15.28 -25.43
CA PHE A 141 -67.77 14.43 -25.26
C PHE A 141 -67.23 14.39 -23.83
N GLY A 142 -67.74 15.20 -22.89
CA GLY A 142 -67.24 15.20 -21.51
C GLY A 142 -65.77 15.63 -21.35
N VAL A 143 -65.15 16.33 -22.32
CA VAL A 143 -63.73 16.72 -22.23
C VAL A 143 -63.44 17.78 -21.14
N HIS A 144 -64.49 18.40 -20.60
CA HIS A 144 -64.40 19.35 -19.49
C HIS A 144 -64.36 18.69 -18.11
N LEU A 145 -64.61 17.37 -18.01
CA LEU A 145 -64.68 16.65 -16.74
C LEU A 145 -63.34 16.73 -16.00
N THR A 146 -63.39 17.27 -14.78
CA THR A 146 -62.19 17.60 -14.01
C THR A 146 -61.50 16.37 -13.46
N ILE A 147 -62.26 15.31 -13.14
CA ILE A 147 -61.71 14.05 -12.64
C ILE A 147 -60.83 13.35 -13.69
N LEU A 148 -61.28 13.34 -14.96
CA LEU A 148 -60.53 12.74 -16.06
C LEU A 148 -59.31 13.57 -16.42
N LYS A 149 -59.36 14.90 -16.28
CA LYS A 149 -58.16 15.74 -16.43
C LYS A 149 -57.09 15.38 -15.40
N ARG A 150 -57.45 15.27 -14.12
CA ARG A 150 -56.51 14.91 -13.04
C ARG A 150 -55.93 13.51 -13.24
N ALA A 151 -56.75 12.55 -13.67
CA ALA A 151 -56.31 11.18 -13.94
C ALA A 151 -55.24 11.12 -15.06
N ARG A 152 -55.38 11.92 -16.12
CA ARG A 152 -54.40 11.96 -17.21
C ARG A 152 -53.10 12.67 -16.84
N GLU A 153 -53.14 13.64 -15.93
CA GLU A 153 -51.97 14.42 -15.50
C GLU A 153 -51.09 13.69 -14.47
N SER A 154 -51.53 12.57 -13.89
CA SER A 154 -50.73 11.76 -12.95
C SER A 154 -49.74 10.79 -13.64
N TYR A 155 -49.93 10.47 -14.93
CA TYR A 155 -49.05 9.62 -15.73
C TYR A 155 -47.94 10.44 -16.43
N ASN A 156 -46.98 11.00 -15.69
CA ASN A 156 -45.81 11.66 -16.28
C ASN A 156 -44.72 10.64 -16.68
N GLN A 157 -44.40 10.54 -17.98
CA GLN A 157 -43.29 9.75 -18.52
C GLN A 157 -41.93 10.20 -17.95
N LEU A 158 -41.16 9.27 -17.36
CA LEU A 158 -39.81 9.54 -16.86
C LEU A 158 -38.84 9.75 -18.04
N LYS A 159 -38.05 10.84 -18.00
CA LYS A 159 -36.98 11.08 -18.98
C LYS A 159 -35.91 9.98 -18.95
N PRO A 160 -35.34 9.54 -20.09
CA PRO A 160 -34.20 8.62 -20.14
C PRO A 160 -32.99 9.15 -19.37
N LEU A 161 -32.15 8.25 -18.84
CA LEU A 161 -31.02 8.61 -17.98
C LEU A 161 -29.97 9.50 -18.69
N GLU A 162 -29.78 9.32 -19.99
CA GLU A 162 -28.85 10.12 -20.82
C GLU A 162 -29.18 11.63 -20.81
N PHE A 163 -30.44 11.99 -20.56
CA PHE A 163 -30.92 13.37 -20.50
C PHE A 163 -31.20 13.85 -19.06
N CYS A 164 -30.76 13.09 -18.05
CA CYS A 164 -30.96 13.42 -16.65
C CYS A 164 -29.76 14.18 -16.07
N SER A 165 -30.02 15.17 -15.21
CA SER A 165 -28.96 15.78 -14.40
C SER A 165 -28.43 14.81 -13.34
N LYS A 166 -27.19 15.01 -12.87
CA LYS A 166 -26.58 14.24 -11.77
C LYS A 166 -27.50 14.12 -10.54
N SER A 167 -28.12 15.21 -10.12
CA SER A 167 -29.07 15.19 -8.99
C SER A 167 -30.30 14.32 -9.26
N THR A 168 -30.83 14.32 -10.49
CA THR A 168 -31.97 13.46 -10.88
C THR A 168 -31.58 11.98 -10.87
N VAL A 169 -30.38 11.66 -11.37
CA VAL A 169 -29.82 10.30 -11.33
C VAL A 169 -29.67 9.84 -9.87
N ASN A 170 -29.06 10.65 -9.01
CA ASN A 170 -28.88 10.33 -7.59
C ASN A 170 -30.22 10.08 -6.87
N LYS A 171 -31.24 10.91 -7.12
CA LYS A 171 -32.59 10.70 -6.55
C LYS A 171 -33.21 9.38 -6.99
N ARG A 172 -33.01 9.00 -8.26
CA ARG A 172 -33.49 7.71 -8.79
C ARG A 172 -32.73 6.54 -8.17
N GLN A 173 -31.42 6.63 -8.05
CA GLN A 173 -30.59 5.61 -7.38
C GLN A 173 -31.01 5.42 -5.92
N HIS A 174 -31.20 6.52 -5.17
CA HIS A 174 -31.65 6.44 -3.78
C HIS A 174 -33.04 5.79 -3.66
N LYS A 175 -33.99 6.17 -4.53
CA LYS A 175 -35.34 5.58 -4.52
C LYS A 175 -35.33 4.10 -4.88
N PHE A 176 -34.48 3.70 -5.84
CA PHE A 176 -34.29 2.30 -6.20
C PHE A 176 -33.67 1.52 -5.03
N GLY A 177 -32.63 2.09 -4.43
CA GLY A 177 -31.91 1.48 -3.31
C GLY A 177 -32.80 1.20 -2.11
N GLU A 178 -33.58 2.18 -1.66
CA GLU A 178 -34.51 2.04 -0.52
C GLU A 178 -35.54 0.95 -0.76
N LYS A 179 -36.20 0.96 -1.92
CA LYS A 179 -37.20 -0.07 -2.27
C LYS A 179 -36.61 -1.47 -2.29
N LEU A 180 -35.38 -1.61 -2.78
CA LEU A 180 -34.71 -2.91 -2.83
C LEU A 180 -34.36 -3.41 -1.43
N LYS A 181 -33.88 -2.52 -0.55
CA LYS A 181 -33.59 -2.85 0.85
C LYS A 181 -34.82 -3.39 1.56
N GLU A 182 -35.96 -2.70 1.43
CA GLU A 182 -37.25 -3.14 1.98
C GLU A 182 -37.65 -4.52 1.46
N GLN A 183 -37.53 -4.74 0.14
CA GLN A 183 -37.91 -6.02 -0.48
C GLN A 183 -37.02 -7.18 -0.04
N ILE A 184 -35.71 -6.96 0.10
CA ILE A 184 -34.78 -8.00 0.54
C ILE A 184 -35.01 -8.37 2.01
N GLN A 185 -35.38 -7.41 2.87
CA GLN A 185 -35.78 -7.73 4.24
C GLN A 185 -37.04 -8.60 4.28
N LEU A 186 -38.08 -8.23 3.51
CA LEU A 186 -39.33 -8.99 3.44
C LEU A 186 -39.13 -10.41 2.91
N GLU A 187 -38.36 -10.59 1.84
CA GLU A 187 -38.07 -11.93 1.29
C GLU A 187 -37.08 -12.69 2.16
N GLY A 188 -36.16 -11.99 2.82
CA GLY A 188 -35.20 -12.55 3.76
C GLY A 188 -35.88 -13.25 4.93
N GLU A 189 -36.88 -12.62 5.55
CA GLU A 189 -37.67 -13.22 6.62
C GLU A 189 -38.42 -14.50 6.17
N LYS A 190 -38.87 -14.55 4.91
CA LYS A 190 -39.54 -15.74 4.36
C LYS A 190 -38.59 -16.92 4.15
N ILE A 191 -37.38 -16.65 3.69
CA ILE A 191 -36.40 -17.69 3.30
C ILE A 191 -35.55 -18.13 4.50
N TYR A 192 -35.09 -17.18 5.32
CA TYR A 192 -34.16 -17.39 6.43
C TYR A 192 -34.85 -17.33 7.81
N GLY A 193 -36.17 -17.11 7.86
CA GLY A 193 -36.95 -17.19 9.09
C GLY A 193 -36.64 -16.07 10.08
N LYS A 194 -36.18 -16.43 11.29
CA LYS A 194 -35.84 -15.47 12.36
C LYS A 194 -34.47 -14.80 12.17
N ASP A 195 -33.68 -15.25 11.21
CA ASP A 195 -32.35 -14.70 10.96
C ASP A 195 -32.45 -13.34 10.26
N HIS A 196 -31.71 -12.36 10.78
CA HIS A 196 -31.75 -11.00 10.23
C HIS A 196 -30.93 -10.89 8.94
N VAL A 197 -31.61 -10.61 7.82
CA VAL A 197 -30.96 -10.42 6.51
C VAL A 197 -30.53 -8.96 6.34
N ILE A 198 -29.21 -8.75 6.22
CA ILE A 198 -28.60 -7.44 6.01
C ILE A 198 -28.10 -7.34 4.57
N LEU A 199 -28.70 -6.44 3.78
CA LEU A 199 -28.17 -6.05 2.48
C LEU A 199 -26.97 -5.13 2.68
N LYS A 200 -25.78 -5.54 2.22
CA LYS A 200 -24.53 -4.77 2.39
C LYS A 200 -24.26 -3.82 1.22
N ASN A 201 -24.19 -4.35 0.01
CA ASN A 201 -24.03 -3.57 -1.22
C ASN A 201 -24.77 -4.22 -2.38
N ILE A 202 -24.98 -3.45 -3.44
CA ILE A 202 -25.42 -3.96 -4.74
C ILE A 202 -24.74 -3.23 -5.88
N SER A 203 -24.37 -3.97 -6.93
CA SER A 203 -23.94 -3.45 -8.22
C SER A 203 -24.98 -3.79 -9.28
N TYR A 204 -25.36 -2.82 -10.10
CA TYR A 204 -26.32 -3.00 -11.19
C TYR A 204 -26.02 -2.04 -12.34
N SER A 205 -26.51 -2.37 -13.53
CA SER A 205 -26.30 -1.54 -14.73
C SER A 205 -27.63 -1.10 -15.34
N VAL A 206 -27.73 0.14 -15.80
CA VAL A 206 -28.85 0.62 -16.62
C VAL A 206 -28.29 1.26 -17.88
N ASN A 207 -28.63 0.72 -19.06
CA ASN A 207 -28.14 1.18 -20.37
C ASN A 207 -26.62 1.40 -20.39
N HIS A 208 -25.86 0.40 -19.93
CA HIS A 208 -24.38 0.42 -19.86
C HIS A 208 -23.77 1.40 -18.84
N MET A 209 -24.57 2.10 -18.04
CA MET A 209 -24.07 2.82 -16.87
C MET A 209 -24.11 1.91 -15.66
N ASN A 210 -22.95 1.68 -15.06
CA ASN A 210 -22.81 0.89 -13.84
C ASN A 210 -23.05 1.77 -12.60
N PHE A 211 -23.82 1.25 -11.67
CA PHE A 211 -24.16 1.87 -10.41
C PHE A 211 -23.85 0.91 -9.27
N GLN A 212 -23.44 1.48 -8.14
CA GLN A 212 -23.24 0.77 -6.89
C GLN A 212 -23.97 1.53 -5.78
N ILE A 213 -24.66 0.80 -4.90
CA ILE A 213 -25.30 1.33 -3.70
C ILE A 213 -24.77 0.53 -2.51
N ASP A 214 -24.17 1.23 -1.56
CA ASP A 214 -23.71 0.67 -0.28
C ASP A 214 -24.70 1.07 0.81
N TYR A 215 -25.11 0.09 1.63
CA TYR A 215 -26.18 0.24 2.63
C TYR A 215 -25.67 0.22 4.08
N CYS A 216 -24.40 -0.13 4.29
CA CYS A 216 -23.74 -0.15 5.60
C CYS A 216 -23.00 1.17 5.86
N GLN A 217 -23.07 1.67 7.10
CA GLN A 217 -22.10 2.63 7.63
C GLN A 217 -20.89 1.84 8.08
N LYS A 218 -19.67 2.23 7.67
CA LYS A 218 -18.42 1.50 7.94
C LYS A 218 -18.36 0.93 9.36
N ASP A 219 -18.73 -0.34 9.49
CA ASP A 219 -18.71 -1.11 10.72
C ASP A 219 -17.25 -1.32 11.16
N ASN A 220 -17.02 -1.72 12.42
CA ASN A 220 -15.68 -2.13 12.88
C ASN A 220 -15.05 -3.23 12.00
N GLU A 221 -15.87 -4.11 11.41
CA GLU A 221 -15.44 -5.14 10.47
C GLU A 221 -14.95 -4.59 9.12
N GLU A 222 -15.54 -3.49 8.62
CA GLU A 222 -15.07 -2.84 7.40
C GLU A 222 -13.76 -2.09 7.63
N ILE A 223 -13.57 -1.51 8.82
CA ILE A 223 -12.29 -0.93 9.23
C ILE A 223 -11.21 -2.01 9.28
N LYS A 224 -11.49 -3.17 9.92
CA LYS A 224 -10.54 -4.30 9.95
C LYS A 224 -10.16 -4.79 8.55
N LYS A 225 -11.13 -4.92 7.64
CA LYS A 225 -10.87 -5.27 6.23
C LYS A 225 -9.98 -4.26 5.54
N LEU A 226 -10.24 -2.97 5.74
CA LEU A 226 -9.44 -1.91 5.15
C LEU A 226 -8.03 -1.87 5.75
N THR A 227 -7.87 -2.10 7.06
CA THR A 227 -6.54 -2.26 7.70
C THR A 227 -5.79 -3.47 7.14
N SER A 228 -6.47 -4.59 6.92
CA SER A 228 -5.89 -5.80 6.29
C SER A 228 -5.42 -5.51 4.86
N LEU A 229 -6.17 -4.67 4.13
CA LEU A 229 -5.82 -4.24 2.78
C LEU A 229 -4.60 -3.30 2.77
N VAL A 230 -4.51 -2.38 3.74
CA VAL A 230 -3.30 -1.56 3.95
C VAL A 230 -2.10 -2.46 4.23
N ARG A 231 -2.24 -3.45 5.14
CA ARG A 231 -1.19 -4.44 5.43
C ARG A 231 -0.73 -5.17 4.17
N ALA A 232 -1.67 -5.65 3.35
CA ALA A 232 -1.35 -6.35 2.11
C ALA A 232 -0.62 -5.45 1.10
N VAL A 233 -1.03 -4.18 0.97
CA VAL A 233 -0.36 -3.19 0.10
C VAL A 233 1.07 -2.92 0.58
N ASP A 234 1.25 -2.70 1.87
CA ASP A 234 2.54 -2.38 2.46
C ASP A 234 3.51 -3.57 2.37
N GLN A 235 3.10 -4.78 2.77
CA GLN A 235 3.94 -5.99 2.74
C GLN A 235 4.36 -6.42 1.32
N ASN A 236 3.54 -6.12 0.30
CA ASN A 236 3.83 -6.46 -1.08
C ASN A 236 4.39 -5.26 -1.88
N HIS A 237 4.73 -4.16 -1.21
CA HIS A 237 5.27 -2.94 -1.82
C HIS A 237 4.47 -2.46 -3.04
N ILE A 238 3.13 -2.56 -2.97
CA ILE A 238 2.27 -2.14 -4.07
C ILE A 238 2.28 -0.62 -4.14
N SER A 239 2.80 -0.08 -5.25
CA SER A 239 2.81 1.37 -5.47
C SER A 239 1.41 1.95 -5.52
N ARG A 240 1.29 3.25 -5.29
CA ARG A 240 0.01 3.97 -5.38
C ARG A 240 -0.63 3.79 -6.76
N GLU A 241 0.18 3.88 -7.82
CA GLU A 241 -0.22 3.67 -9.21
C GLU A 241 -0.64 2.22 -9.45
N GLY A 242 0.12 1.26 -8.91
CA GLY A 242 -0.21 -0.16 -8.96
C GLY A 242 -1.55 -0.46 -8.31
N TYR A 243 -1.79 0.05 -7.10
CA TYR A 243 -3.05 -0.12 -6.40
C TYR A 243 -4.22 0.55 -7.15
N ARG A 244 -4.01 1.77 -7.69
CA ARG A 244 -5.01 2.45 -8.54
C ARG A 244 -5.37 1.61 -9.76
N ALA A 245 -4.39 1.01 -10.44
CA ALA A 245 -4.65 0.11 -11.57
C ALA A 245 -5.48 -1.11 -11.16
N ILE A 246 -5.19 -1.71 -10.00
CA ILE A 246 -5.97 -2.84 -9.46
C ILE A 246 -7.42 -2.42 -9.16
N THR A 247 -7.62 -1.27 -8.50
CA THR A 247 -8.97 -0.76 -8.20
C THR A 247 -9.77 -0.32 -9.43
N ALA A 248 -9.08 -0.03 -10.55
CA ALA A 248 -9.74 0.25 -11.82
C ALA A 248 -10.30 -1.02 -12.49
N ILE A 249 -9.72 -2.18 -12.18
CA ILE A 249 -10.14 -3.49 -12.70
C ILE A 249 -11.31 -4.05 -11.88
N ASP A 250 -11.24 -3.97 -10.54
CA ASP A 250 -12.31 -4.45 -9.66
C ASP A 250 -12.95 -3.29 -8.86
N PRO A 251 -14.17 -2.86 -9.21
CA PRO A 251 -14.86 -1.78 -8.53
C PRO A 251 -15.28 -2.12 -7.09
N ASN A 252 -15.22 -3.40 -6.67
CA ASN A 252 -15.51 -3.80 -5.29
C ASN A 252 -14.36 -3.49 -4.32
N LEU A 253 -13.18 -3.15 -4.83
CA LEU A 253 -12.05 -2.77 -3.99
C LEU A 253 -12.19 -1.32 -3.53
N GLU A 254 -11.78 -1.09 -2.28
CA GLU A 254 -11.78 0.24 -1.69
C GLU A 254 -10.84 1.18 -2.47
N ARG A 255 -11.30 2.40 -2.72
CA ARG A 255 -10.54 3.38 -3.51
C ARG A 255 -9.25 3.76 -2.81
N GLU A 256 -8.23 4.12 -3.59
CA GLU A 256 -6.91 4.50 -3.09
C GLU A 256 -6.95 5.57 -2.00
N TRP A 257 -7.83 6.57 -2.09
CA TRP A 257 -7.94 7.61 -1.06
C TRP A 257 -8.39 7.05 0.30
N ALA A 258 -9.25 6.02 0.32
CA ALA A 258 -9.71 5.38 1.55
C ALA A 258 -8.58 4.58 2.20
N LEU A 259 -7.79 3.89 1.38
CA LEU A 259 -6.59 3.18 1.81
C LEU A 259 -5.53 4.15 2.37
N SER A 260 -5.26 5.26 1.67
CA SER A 260 -4.35 6.30 2.13
C SER A 260 -4.80 6.92 3.46
N ASN A 261 -6.10 7.17 3.64
CA ASN A 261 -6.64 7.71 4.89
C ASN A 261 -6.49 6.73 6.06
N GLN A 262 -6.72 5.43 5.86
CA GLN A 262 -6.48 4.46 6.92
C GLN A 262 -4.98 4.30 7.21
N ARG A 263 -4.13 4.30 6.19
CA ARG A 263 -2.67 4.29 6.38
C ARG A 263 -2.22 5.47 7.25
N HIS A 264 -2.77 6.67 7.01
CA HIS A 264 -2.48 7.85 7.82
C HIS A 264 -2.95 7.70 9.27
N LYS A 265 -4.16 7.19 9.50
CA LYS A 265 -4.66 6.91 10.85
C LYS A 265 -3.79 5.91 11.61
N ILE A 266 -3.36 4.84 10.96
CA ILE A 266 -2.45 3.86 11.55
C ILE A 266 -1.12 4.53 11.92
N THR A 267 -0.57 5.36 11.02
CA THR A 267 0.63 6.15 11.30
C THR A 267 0.43 7.08 12.50
N GLU A 268 -0.68 7.81 12.60
CA GLU A 268 -0.99 8.68 13.75
C GLU A 268 -1.07 7.89 15.06
N MET A 269 -1.77 6.74 15.04
CA MET A 269 -1.84 5.84 16.20
C MET A 269 -0.47 5.32 16.62
N MET A 270 0.38 4.97 15.65
CA MET A 270 1.74 4.51 15.94
C MET A 270 2.63 5.64 16.43
N ASN A 271 2.53 6.85 15.90
CA ASN A 271 3.30 7.99 16.38
C ASN A 271 2.96 8.38 17.84
N GLN A 272 1.75 8.02 18.32
CA GLN A 272 1.39 8.16 19.74
C GLN A 272 2.03 7.08 20.64
N LYS A 273 2.30 5.89 20.10
CA LYS A 273 2.91 4.76 20.84
C LYS A 273 4.44 4.78 20.75
N VAL A 274 4.97 5.03 19.56
CA VAL A 274 6.38 5.03 19.17
C VAL A 274 6.62 6.29 18.35
N ALA A 275 6.99 7.38 19.03
CA ALA A 275 7.19 8.67 18.41
C ALA A 275 8.46 8.66 17.53
N ILE A 276 8.37 9.22 16.33
CA ILE A 276 9.53 9.49 15.47
C ILE A 276 10.07 10.87 15.83
N ASN A 277 11.24 10.90 16.47
CA ASN A 277 11.93 12.15 16.79
C ASN A 277 12.84 12.56 15.63
N ILE A 278 12.70 13.82 15.17
CA ILE A 278 13.54 14.39 14.12
C ILE A 278 14.57 15.31 14.80
N ILE A 279 15.85 15.06 14.52
CA ILE A 279 16.97 15.86 15.02
C ILE A 279 17.62 16.55 13.83
N ASP A 280 17.72 17.87 13.90
CA ASP A 280 18.42 18.65 12.89
C ASP A 280 19.93 18.55 13.08
N ILE A 281 20.64 18.18 12.01
CA ILE A 281 22.10 18.14 12.01
C ILE A 281 22.62 19.59 11.93
N PRO A 282 23.59 20.00 12.75
CA PRO A 282 24.16 21.34 12.67
C PRO A 282 24.69 21.65 11.26
N MET A 283 24.39 22.83 10.71
CA MET A 283 24.77 23.24 9.35
C MET A 283 26.25 23.02 9.00
N GLN A 284 27.17 23.14 9.97
CA GLN A 284 28.60 22.92 9.76
C GLN A 284 28.98 21.46 9.43
N TYR A 285 28.06 20.53 9.66
CA TYR A 285 28.18 19.10 9.36
C TYR A 285 27.09 18.62 8.41
N GLU A 286 26.28 19.54 7.86
CA GLU A 286 25.46 19.19 6.72
C GLU A 286 26.40 18.56 5.69
N PRO A 287 26.06 17.38 5.16
CA PRO A 287 26.78 16.86 4.02
C PRO A 287 26.57 17.91 2.94
N TYR A 288 27.57 18.79 2.74
CA TYR A 288 27.66 19.54 1.51
C TYR A 288 27.48 18.48 0.43
N PHE A 289 26.41 18.62 -0.35
CA PHE A 289 26.32 17.97 -1.64
C PHE A 289 27.40 18.65 -2.49
N THR A 290 28.67 18.43 -2.16
CA THR A 290 29.75 18.75 -3.06
C THR A 290 29.47 17.88 -4.28
N GLU A 291 29.21 18.56 -5.39
CA GLU A 291 29.79 18.16 -6.66
C GLU A 291 31.29 17.97 -6.41
N ASP A 292 31.69 16.86 -5.78
CA ASP A 292 33.09 16.50 -5.73
C ASP A 292 33.48 16.27 -7.19
N PRO A 293 34.43 17.05 -7.73
CA PRO A 293 34.89 16.87 -9.09
C PRO A 293 35.49 15.48 -9.22
N ASP A 294 35.12 14.83 -10.31
CA ASP A 294 35.64 13.59 -10.83
C ASP A 294 37.10 13.32 -10.39
N ILE A 295 37.30 12.32 -9.52
CA ILE A 295 38.50 11.50 -9.59
C ILE A 295 38.14 10.36 -10.55
N PRO A 296 38.70 10.33 -11.78
CA PRO A 296 38.28 9.36 -12.78
C PRO A 296 38.85 7.99 -12.42
N GLY A 297 37.96 7.06 -12.11
CA GLY A 297 38.26 5.64 -11.88
C GLY A 297 36.98 4.82 -12.00
N ASP A 298 36.64 4.45 -13.24
CA ASP A 298 35.39 3.78 -13.63
C ASP A 298 35.16 2.44 -12.92
N GLY A 299 33.95 2.34 -12.36
CA GLY A 299 33.23 1.09 -12.19
C GLY A 299 31.74 1.39 -12.06
N ARG A 300 31.08 1.88 -13.12
CA ARG A 300 29.61 2.08 -13.25
C ARG A 300 28.87 2.52 -11.96
N ASN A 301 28.79 3.83 -11.71
CA ASN A 301 27.82 4.39 -10.77
C ASN A 301 26.40 4.35 -11.37
N VAL A 302 25.72 3.20 -11.27
CA VAL A 302 24.28 3.11 -11.49
C VAL A 302 23.57 3.54 -10.21
N GLY A 303 23.36 4.86 -10.10
CA GLY A 303 22.54 5.51 -9.07
C GLY A 303 23.32 6.40 -8.11
N ARG A 304 22.85 7.64 -7.93
CA ARG A 304 23.26 8.54 -6.83
C ARG A 304 22.85 7.90 -5.50
N LYS A 305 23.69 7.03 -4.93
CA LYS A 305 23.43 6.41 -3.62
C LYS A 305 23.62 7.47 -2.55
N ILE A 306 22.53 7.97 -1.98
CA ILE A 306 22.58 8.72 -0.72
C ILE A 306 23.12 7.74 0.33
N LYS A 307 24.30 8.03 0.91
CA LYS A 307 24.82 7.23 2.02
C LYS A 307 23.92 7.47 3.24
N GLN A 308 23.43 6.38 3.82
CA GLN A 308 22.61 6.40 5.03
C GLN A 308 23.32 5.60 6.11
N VAL A 309 23.28 6.14 7.33
CA VAL A 309 23.69 5.41 8.52
C VAL A 309 22.44 4.88 9.19
N MET A 310 22.40 3.58 9.43
CA MET A 310 21.30 2.86 10.05
C MET A 310 21.82 2.14 11.29
N ILE A 311 21.12 2.33 12.41
CA ILE A 311 21.37 1.61 13.64
C ILE A 311 20.10 0.86 13.98
N THR A 312 20.25 -0.42 14.25
CA THR A 312 19.15 -1.33 14.56
C THR A 312 19.35 -1.95 15.94
N MET A 313 18.25 -2.34 16.56
CA MET A 313 18.25 -3.12 17.80
C MET A 313 17.49 -4.42 17.58
N ALA A 314 18.03 -5.53 18.09
CA ALA A 314 17.41 -6.84 17.99
C ALA A 314 17.44 -7.54 19.35
N VAL A 315 16.45 -8.39 19.62
CA VAL A 315 16.35 -9.12 20.88
C VAL A 315 17.03 -10.48 20.73
N LEU A 316 18.24 -10.64 21.29
CA LEU A 316 19.02 -11.88 21.19
C LEU A 316 18.30 -13.13 21.71
N ASN A 317 17.39 -12.97 22.67
CA ASN A 317 16.60 -14.08 23.21
C ASN A 317 15.54 -14.59 22.22
N ASP A 318 15.18 -13.83 21.19
CA ASP A 318 14.34 -14.29 20.09
C ASP A 318 15.17 -15.05 19.04
N LYS A 319 15.66 -16.23 19.43
CA LYS A 319 16.60 -17.04 18.64
C LYS A 319 16.06 -17.46 17.27
N GLN A 320 14.74 -17.56 17.12
CA GLN A 320 14.12 -17.97 15.85
C GLN A 320 14.16 -16.84 14.82
N ASN A 321 14.03 -15.59 15.29
CA ASN A 321 13.87 -14.45 14.42
C ASN A 321 15.11 -13.57 14.31
N ILE A 322 16.15 -13.79 15.13
CA ILE A 322 17.37 -12.97 15.15
C ILE A 322 18.10 -12.88 13.80
N TYR A 323 17.90 -13.85 12.90
CA TYR A 323 18.47 -13.86 11.55
C TYR A 323 17.58 -13.19 10.49
N THR A 324 16.40 -12.73 10.88
CA THR A 324 15.40 -12.14 9.99
C THR A 324 15.48 -10.61 10.06
N PRO A 325 15.65 -9.90 8.93
CA PRO A 325 15.74 -8.43 8.90
C PRO A 325 14.58 -7.70 9.58
N ASP A 326 13.37 -8.25 9.52
CA ASP A 326 12.15 -7.64 10.10
C ASP A 326 12.21 -7.51 11.63
N TYR A 327 13.07 -8.29 12.29
CA TYR A 327 13.25 -8.29 13.75
C TYR A 327 14.48 -7.49 14.21
N HIS A 328 15.14 -6.80 13.27
CA HIS A 328 16.18 -5.81 13.54
C HIS A 328 15.55 -4.42 13.45
N TYR A 329 15.01 -3.92 14.56
CA TYR A 329 14.22 -2.69 14.60
C TYR A 329 15.09 -1.46 14.40
N THR A 330 14.79 -0.63 13.40
CA THR A 330 15.56 0.59 13.15
C THR A 330 15.27 1.62 14.24
N VAL A 331 16.31 2.01 14.98
CA VAL A 331 16.24 2.99 16.07
C VAL A 331 16.79 4.36 15.66
N VAL A 332 17.79 4.38 14.79
CA VAL A 332 18.38 5.62 14.26
C VAL A 332 18.61 5.45 12.76
N LEU A 333 18.17 6.44 11.98
CA LEU A 333 18.36 6.50 10.53
C LEU A 333 18.59 7.94 10.09
N PHE A 334 19.75 8.24 9.49
CA PHE A 334 20.05 9.58 8.99
C PHE A 334 20.88 9.55 7.70
N PRO A 335 20.79 10.58 6.85
CA PRO A 335 21.63 10.70 5.67
C PRO A 335 22.98 11.28 6.09
N GLY A 336 24.10 10.70 5.66
CA GLY A 336 25.39 11.32 5.94
C GLY A 336 26.57 10.37 6.03
N ILE A 337 27.59 10.86 6.74
CA ILE A 337 28.92 10.26 6.86
C ILE A 337 29.08 9.75 8.29
N GLU A 338 29.59 8.53 8.44
CA GLU A 338 30.02 7.96 9.72
C GLU A 338 31.19 8.78 10.31
N LYS A 339 30.85 9.81 11.09
CA LYS A 339 31.78 10.64 11.86
C LYS A 339 31.36 10.66 13.31
N TYR A 340 32.34 10.58 14.21
CA TYR A 340 32.10 10.53 15.65
C TYR A 340 31.25 11.71 16.13
N GLU A 341 31.59 12.94 15.72
CA GLU A 341 30.92 14.16 16.20
C GLU A 341 29.43 14.20 15.80
N ILE A 342 29.11 13.66 14.63
CA ILE A 342 27.72 13.58 14.15
C ILE A 342 26.98 12.52 14.94
N LEU A 343 27.58 11.34 15.12
CA LEU A 343 26.98 10.23 15.87
C LEU A 343 26.75 10.62 17.33
N GLU A 344 27.69 11.32 17.96
CA GLU A 344 27.57 11.81 19.34
C GLU A 344 26.33 12.70 19.52
N ILE A 345 26.08 13.62 18.59
CA ILE A 345 24.91 14.51 18.62
C ILE A 345 23.62 13.73 18.31
N MET A 346 23.61 12.97 17.22
CA MET A 346 22.41 12.29 16.72
C MET A 346 21.93 11.18 17.64
N MET A 347 22.85 10.51 18.34
CA MET A 347 22.54 9.36 19.18
C MET A 347 22.41 9.73 20.65
N ALA A 348 22.67 10.97 21.05
CA ALA A 348 22.61 11.37 22.46
C ALA A 348 21.28 11.00 23.14
N PRO A 349 20.09 11.28 22.56
CA PRO A 349 18.83 10.87 23.18
C PRO A 349 18.70 9.35 23.32
N PHE A 350 19.07 8.62 22.27
CA PHE A 350 19.02 7.16 22.25
C PHE A 350 19.98 6.52 23.28
N ILE A 351 21.20 7.04 23.40
CA ILE A 351 22.19 6.58 24.38
C ILE A 351 21.68 6.82 25.80
N GLN A 352 21.05 7.97 26.06
CA GLN A 352 20.47 8.28 27.36
C GLN A 352 19.32 7.32 27.73
N GLU A 353 18.44 7.02 26.78
CA GLU A 353 17.36 6.03 26.97
C GLU A 353 17.91 4.61 27.19
N LEU A 354 18.96 4.22 26.47
CA LEU A 354 19.61 2.93 26.68
C LEU A 354 20.32 2.83 28.04
N ASP A 355 20.92 3.91 28.52
CA ASP A 355 21.59 3.94 29.83
C ASP A 355 20.56 3.82 30.98
N ASP A 356 19.42 4.49 30.83
CA ASP A 356 18.27 4.35 31.73
C ASP A 356 17.71 2.91 31.69
N LEU A 357 17.50 2.37 30.49
CA LEU A 357 17.02 0.99 30.29
C LEU A 357 17.94 -0.04 30.94
N LYS A 358 19.27 0.15 30.82
CA LYS A 358 20.26 -0.73 31.45
C LYS A 358 20.26 -0.61 32.97
N SER A 359 20.11 0.61 33.49
CA SER A 359 20.22 0.89 34.93
C SER A 359 18.95 0.53 35.70
N ASN A 360 17.79 0.80 35.11
CA ASN A 360 16.49 0.74 35.77
C ASN A 360 15.59 -0.40 35.27
N GLY A 361 15.88 -0.99 34.11
CA GLY A 361 15.05 -2.03 33.50
C GLY A 361 13.69 -1.51 33.03
N LEU A 362 12.75 -2.44 32.77
CA LEU A 362 11.35 -2.12 32.43
C LEU A 362 10.39 -3.01 33.21
N ILE A 363 9.24 -2.45 33.60
CA ILE A 363 8.14 -3.23 34.16
C ILE A 363 7.08 -3.42 33.08
N ILE A 364 6.90 -4.67 32.62
CA ILE A 364 5.94 -5.05 31.59
C ILE A 364 5.02 -6.11 32.20
N ASP A 365 3.71 -5.84 32.22
CA ASP A 365 2.69 -6.73 32.81
C ASP A 365 2.99 -7.15 34.26
N GLY A 366 3.59 -6.24 35.03
CA GLY A 366 3.98 -6.48 36.43
C GLY A 366 5.27 -7.30 36.60
N ILE A 367 5.93 -7.69 35.50
CA ILE A 367 7.22 -8.38 35.50
C ILE A 367 8.33 -7.35 35.31
N SER A 368 9.32 -7.35 36.21
CA SER A 368 10.52 -6.53 36.04
C SER A 368 11.53 -7.22 35.12
N TRP A 369 11.89 -6.53 34.05
CA TRP A 369 12.85 -6.96 33.04
C TRP A 369 14.14 -6.16 33.17
N ASN A 370 15.25 -6.86 33.37
CA ASN A 370 16.58 -6.28 33.31
C ASN A 370 17.20 -6.53 31.92
N PHE A 371 17.99 -5.58 31.44
CA PHE A 371 18.56 -5.62 30.10
C PHE A 371 20.08 -5.71 30.14
N GLU A 372 20.61 -6.69 29.42
CA GLU A 372 22.02 -6.72 29.04
C GLU A 372 22.15 -6.27 27.59
N LEU A 373 23.09 -5.36 27.34
CA LEU A 373 23.29 -4.74 26.04
C LEU A 373 24.54 -5.32 25.39
N TYR A 374 24.45 -5.61 24.10
CA TYR A 374 25.52 -6.14 23.28
C TYR A 374 25.65 -5.28 22.03
N PHE A 375 26.88 -5.09 21.55
CA PHE A 375 27.15 -4.29 20.36
C PHE A 375 27.94 -5.09 19.33
N SER A 376 27.52 -5.04 18.08
CA SER A 376 28.21 -5.64 16.94
C SER A 376 28.08 -4.74 15.72
N SER A 377 29.16 -4.59 14.97
CA SER A 377 29.21 -3.86 13.71
C SER A 377 30.47 -4.20 12.93
N ASP A 378 30.59 -3.67 11.70
CA ASP A 378 31.86 -3.67 10.99
C ASP A 378 32.92 -2.87 11.77
N TRP A 379 34.20 -3.20 11.57
CA TRP A 379 35.29 -2.60 12.34
C TRP A 379 35.35 -1.08 12.29
N LYS A 380 35.03 -0.47 11.14
CA LYS A 380 35.11 0.98 10.99
C LYS A 380 34.06 1.63 11.88
N PHE A 381 32.82 1.16 11.82
CA PHE A 381 31.76 1.67 12.67
C PHE A 381 32.04 1.37 14.15
N LEU A 382 32.51 0.16 14.48
CA LEU A 382 32.90 -0.24 15.84
C LEU A 382 33.97 0.69 16.42
N ALA A 383 35.03 0.96 15.67
CA ALA A 383 36.11 1.84 16.10
C ALA A 383 35.62 3.28 16.31
N ILE A 384 34.73 3.79 15.43
CA ILE A 384 34.12 5.11 15.60
C ILE A 384 33.29 5.15 16.89
N CYS A 385 32.41 4.18 17.12
CA CYS A 385 31.57 4.14 18.32
C CYS A 385 32.38 3.97 19.62
N LEU A 386 33.55 3.32 19.58
CA LEU A 386 34.48 3.23 20.71
C LEU A 386 35.37 4.46 20.90
N GLY A 387 35.28 5.46 20.02
CA GLY A 387 36.21 6.58 20.00
C GLY A 387 37.66 6.14 19.78
N PHE A 388 37.86 5.02 19.07
CA PHE A 388 39.14 4.35 18.90
C PHE A 388 39.90 4.87 17.68
N ASN A 389 41.21 4.65 17.67
CA ASN A 389 42.07 5.03 16.57
C ASN A 389 41.82 4.19 15.29
N ALA A 390 42.41 4.65 14.18
CA ALA A 390 42.29 3.95 12.91
C ALA A 390 42.98 2.56 12.95
N PRO A 391 42.54 1.58 12.14
CA PRO A 391 43.07 0.22 12.16
C PRO A 391 44.57 0.11 11.81
N ASN A 392 45.11 1.13 11.15
CA ASN A 392 46.53 1.23 10.78
C ASN A 392 47.39 1.89 11.88
N SER A 393 46.84 2.19 13.05
CA SER A 393 47.57 2.74 14.19
C SER A 393 48.52 1.71 14.81
N ASN A 394 49.43 2.18 15.67
CA ASN A 394 50.29 1.27 16.45
C ASN A 394 49.51 0.42 17.45
N TYR A 395 48.41 0.94 18.00
CA TYR A 395 47.56 0.27 18.98
C TYR A 395 46.18 0.04 18.38
N PHE A 396 46.06 -1.00 17.55
CA PHE A 396 44.89 -1.21 16.71
C PHE A 396 43.78 -2.01 17.39
N CYS A 397 44.06 -2.77 18.46
CA CYS A 397 43.11 -3.69 19.06
C CYS A 397 42.24 -3.01 20.14
N PRO A 398 40.90 -3.03 20.02
CA PRO A 398 40.00 -2.52 21.06
C PRO A 398 39.97 -3.35 22.35
N TRP A 399 40.29 -4.65 22.29
CA TRP A 399 40.12 -5.58 23.42
C TRP A 399 41.39 -5.84 24.21
N CYS A 400 42.56 -5.65 23.59
CA CYS A 400 43.85 -5.84 24.25
C CYS A 400 44.84 -4.71 23.99
N GLN A 401 45.95 -4.70 24.74
CA GLN A 401 46.98 -3.66 24.68
C GLN A 401 48.11 -3.96 23.67
N ILE A 402 47.86 -4.83 22.69
CA ILE A 402 48.87 -5.18 21.68
C ILE A 402 49.32 -3.95 20.88
N SER A 403 50.61 -3.89 20.58
CA SER A 403 51.18 -2.96 19.61
C SER A 403 51.56 -3.68 18.32
N LYS A 404 51.63 -2.94 17.20
CA LYS A 404 52.09 -3.45 15.90
C LYS A 404 53.44 -4.19 15.96
N HIS A 405 54.31 -3.82 16.90
CA HIS A 405 55.63 -4.45 17.06
C HIS A 405 55.58 -5.84 17.73
N SER A 406 54.43 -6.24 18.30
CA SER A 406 54.27 -7.49 19.06
C SER A 406 53.23 -8.45 18.43
N GLN A 407 52.94 -8.29 17.14
CA GLN A 407 51.87 -9.02 16.42
C GLN A 407 52.09 -10.53 16.29
N ASN A 408 53.31 -11.03 16.51
CA ASN A 408 53.65 -12.45 16.43
C ASN A 408 53.30 -13.27 17.69
N LYS A 409 52.72 -12.65 18.73
CA LYS A 409 52.32 -13.33 19.98
C LYS A 409 50.83 -13.64 19.96
N THR A 410 50.43 -14.85 20.37
CA THR A 410 49.02 -15.31 20.41
C THR A 410 48.38 -15.27 21.80
N ASN A 411 49.17 -15.15 22.87
CA ASN A 411 48.68 -15.19 24.26
C ASN A 411 47.99 -13.90 24.75
N TRP A 412 47.44 -13.10 23.84
CA TRP A 412 46.69 -11.91 24.22
C TRP A 412 45.28 -12.30 24.65
N LYS A 413 44.83 -11.70 25.74
CA LYS A 413 43.46 -11.85 26.25
C LYS A 413 42.71 -10.54 26.18
N ILE A 414 41.39 -10.60 26.26
CA ILE A 414 40.54 -9.43 26.50
C ILE A 414 40.86 -8.88 27.91
N ASP A 415 41.64 -7.80 27.98
CA ASP A 415 42.14 -7.21 29.23
C ASP A 415 41.72 -5.75 29.45
N LYS A 416 41.25 -5.09 28.39
CA LYS A 416 40.69 -3.74 28.46
C LYS A 416 39.30 -3.78 29.09
N LYS A 417 39.04 -2.83 30.00
CA LYS A 417 37.78 -2.69 30.73
C LYS A 417 37.12 -1.36 30.41
N MET A 418 35.81 -1.38 30.14
CA MET A 418 35.06 -0.19 29.77
C MET A 418 35.05 0.85 30.90
N GLU A 419 34.96 0.39 32.16
CA GLU A 419 34.94 1.25 33.35
C GLU A 419 36.20 2.11 33.44
N LYS A 420 37.37 1.51 33.19
CA LYS A 420 38.65 2.24 33.20
C LYS A 420 38.75 3.23 32.04
N ILE A 421 38.19 2.93 30.87
CA ILE A 421 38.16 3.87 29.74
C ILE A 421 37.28 5.07 30.08
N ASN A 422 36.15 4.82 30.74
CA ASN A 422 35.21 5.86 31.17
C ASN A 422 35.78 6.79 32.26
N GLU A 423 36.63 6.26 33.15
CA GLU A 423 37.37 7.06 34.13
C GLU A 423 38.42 7.96 33.47
N SER A 424 39.22 7.41 32.55
CA SER A 424 40.22 8.16 31.80
C SER A 424 40.63 7.45 30.51
N LEU A 425 40.63 8.20 29.40
CA LEU A 425 41.12 7.72 28.11
C LEU A 425 42.61 7.37 28.11
N SER A 426 43.40 7.93 29.05
CA SER A 426 44.82 7.62 29.18
C SER A 426 45.12 6.25 29.79
N ASN A 427 44.12 5.59 30.38
CA ASN A 427 44.30 4.28 31.02
C ASN A 427 44.67 3.18 30.01
N TYR A 428 44.25 3.33 28.76
CA TYR A 428 44.57 2.40 27.69
C TYR A 428 44.95 3.12 26.40
N SER A 429 45.99 2.62 25.73
CA SER A 429 46.36 3.13 24.42
C SER A 429 45.30 2.81 23.35
N GLY A 430 45.09 3.78 22.47
CA GLY A 430 44.27 3.66 21.26
C GLY A 430 42.90 4.34 21.32
N HIS A 431 42.37 4.63 22.51
CA HIS A 431 41.15 5.45 22.66
C HIS A 431 41.51 6.94 22.54
N ILE A 432 40.91 7.61 21.57
CA ILE A 432 41.10 9.05 21.29
C ILE A 432 39.91 9.86 21.83
N LYS A 433 38.73 9.24 21.91
CA LYS A 433 37.49 9.85 22.40
C LYS A 433 36.76 8.89 23.33
N LYS A 434 35.77 9.41 24.07
CA LYS A 434 34.91 8.59 24.92
C LYS A 434 34.09 7.63 24.03
N PRO A 435 33.94 6.35 24.42
CA PRO A 435 32.99 5.46 23.76
C PRO A 435 31.58 6.04 23.82
N LEU A 436 30.86 6.01 22.69
CA LEU A 436 29.46 6.46 22.60
C LEU A 436 28.57 5.60 23.50
N PHE A 437 28.67 4.28 23.36
CA PHE A 437 27.97 3.32 24.22
C PHE A 437 28.84 2.93 25.42
N TYR A 438 29.20 3.93 26.23
CA TYR A 438 30.07 3.78 27.40
C TYR A 438 29.55 2.78 28.43
N MET A 439 28.24 2.52 28.44
CA MET A 439 27.59 1.60 29.34
C MET A 439 27.75 0.13 28.92
N ILE A 440 28.24 -0.20 27.72
CA ILE A 440 28.41 -1.59 27.26
C ILE A 440 29.85 -2.09 27.58
N PRO A 441 30.02 -3.12 28.43
CA PRO A 441 31.31 -3.78 28.68
C PRO A 441 32.02 -4.23 27.41
N LEU A 442 33.36 -4.08 27.34
CA LEU A 442 34.13 -4.37 26.12
C LEU A 442 34.05 -5.82 25.64
N ASP A 443 33.80 -6.79 26.52
CA ASP A 443 33.58 -8.18 26.15
C ASP A 443 32.17 -8.46 25.60
N GLN A 444 31.28 -7.47 25.64
CA GLN A 444 29.99 -7.42 24.96
C GLN A 444 30.04 -6.56 23.67
N TRP A 445 31.24 -6.15 23.23
CA TRP A 445 31.49 -5.63 21.88
C TRP A 445 32.04 -6.76 21.01
N ILE A 446 31.18 -7.37 20.20
CA ILE A 446 31.48 -8.58 19.44
C ILE A 446 31.93 -8.17 18.02
N PRO A 447 33.08 -8.68 17.55
CA PRO A 447 33.47 -8.50 16.15
C PRO A 447 32.52 -9.24 15.21
N ASP A 448 32.14 -8.61 14.09
CA ASP A 448 31.33 -9.27 13.07
C ASP A 448 32.11 -10.39 12.34
N GLU A 449 31.63 -11.62 12.42
CA GLU A 449 32.29 -12.77 11.80
C GLU A 449 32.30 -12.69 10.27
N LEU A 450 31.30 -12.05 9.67
CA LEU A 450 31.26 -11.86 8.22
C LEU A 450 32.44 -10.99 7.77
N HIS A 451 32.63 -9.84 8.42
CA HIS A 451 33.74 -8.94 8.11
C HIS A 451 35.12 -9.55 8.41
N ILE A 452 35.25 -10.39 9.44
CA ILE A 452 36.47 -11.19 9.67
C ILE A 452 36.79 -12.03 8.44
N MET A 453 35.82 -12.80 7.93
CA MET A 453 36.02 -13.64 6.75
C MET A 453 36.40 -12.81 5.53
N LEU A 454 35.64 -11.75 5.24
CA LEU A 454 35.86 -10.91 4.07
C LEU A 454 37.28 -10.32 4.05
N ARG A 455 37.77 -9.86 5.20
CA ARG A 455 39.05 -9.13 5.30
C ARG A 455 40.26 -10.04 5.39
N ILE A 456 40.15 -11.20 6.06
CA ILE A 456 41.22 -12.20 6.02
C ILE A 456 41.35 -12.77 4.61
N TRP A 457 40.22 -13.05 3.93
CA TRP A 457 40.23 -13.45 2.53
C TRP A 457 40.93 -12.42 1.63
N ASP A 458 40.57 -11.13 1.75
CA ASP A 458 41.18 -10.06 0.97
C ASP A 458 42.70 -10.05 1.17
N ARG A 459 43.15 -10.27 2.42
CA ARG A 459 44.58 -10.35 2.71
C ARG A 459 45.22 -11.56 2.05
N LEU A 460 44.67 -12.75 2.22
CA LEU A 460 45.19 -13.99 1.63
C LEU A 460 45.28 -13.90 0.11
N TRP A 461 44.24 -13.40 -0.56
CA TRP A 461 44.23 -13.18 -1.99
C TRP A 461 45.27 -12.15 -2.43
N SER A 462 45.37 -11.02 -1.72
CA SER A 462 46.35 -9.98 -2.02
C SER A 462 47.79 -10.47 -1.92
N LEU A 463 48.08 -11.38 -0.98
CA LEU A 463 49.40 -11.98 -0.79
C LEU A 463 49.77 -12.92 -1.95
N VAL A 464 48.82 -13.71 -2.46
CA VAL A 464 49.03 -14.54 -3.67
C VAL A 464 49.34 -13.65 -4.87
N LEU A 465 48.56 -12.59 -5.08
CA LEU A 465 48.79 -11.65 -6.19
C LEU A 465 50.12 -10.90 -6.04
N ALA A 466 50.50 -10.52 -4.82
CA ALA A 466 51.79 -9.88 -4.55
C ALA A 466 52.95 -10.82 -4.89
N GLU A 467 52.87 -12.09 -4.49
CA GLU A 467 53.88 -13.10 -4.82
C GLU A 467 54.05 -13.32 -6.33
N LEU A 468 52.94 -13.34 -7.08
CA LEU A 468 52.97 -13.42 -8.55
C LEU A 468 53.61 -12.17 -9.18
N LYS A 469 53.37 -10.98 -8.61
CA LYS A 469 53.98 -9.73 -9.08
C LYS A 469 55.47 -9.69 -8.78
N GLU A 470 55.88 -10.05 -7.56
CA GLU A 470 57.28 -10.07 -7.13
C GLU A 470 58.12 -11.08 -7.92
N SER A 471 57.52 -12.21 -8.31
CA SER A 471 58.16 -13.23 -9.15
C SER A 471 58.13 -12.91 -10.65
N GLY A 472 57.52 -11.80 -11.07
CA GLY A 472 57.37 -11.43 -12.48
C GLY A 472 56.42 -12.34 -13.26
N GLN A 473 55.60 -13.14 -12.58
CA GLN A 473 54.65 -14.09 -13.18
C GLN A 473 53.26 -13.49 -13.41
N PHE A 474 53.00 -12.28 -12.93
CA PHE A 474 51.71 -11.59 -13.09
C PHE A 474 51.55 -10.95 -14.48
N ASP A 475 51.64 -11.76 -15.53
CA ASP A 475 51.48 -11.37 -16.93
C ASP A 475 50.03 -11.58 -17.44
N ASP A 476 49.81 -11.39 -18.74
CA ASP A 476 48.48 -11.59 -19.36
C ASP A 476 48.02 -13.05 -19.32
N ILE A 477 48.96 -14.00 -19.38
CA ILE A 477 48.66 -15.44 -19.33
C ILE A 477 48.17 -15.80 -17.92
N CYS A 478 48.88 -15.38 -16.88
CA CYS A 478 48.47 -15.59 -15.50
C CYS A 478 47.11 -14.94 -15.20
N ARG A 479 46.88 -13.70 -15.64
CA ARG A 479 45.57 -13.04 -15.50
C ARG A 479 44.46 -13.83 -16.18
N TYR A 480 44.73 -14.36 -17.39
CA TYR A 480 43.79 -15.20 -18.11
C TYR A 480 43.48 -16.51 -17.37
N GLU A 481 44.49 -17.22 -16.88
CA GLU A 481 44.32 -18.45 -16.09
C GLU A 481 43.48 -18.22 -14.83
N ILE A 482 43.73 -17.12 -14.10
CA ILE A 482 42.92 -16.72 -12.94
C ILE A 482 41.46 -16.52 -13.35
N THR A 483 41.20 -15.78 -14.44
CA THR A 483 39.83 -15.51 -14.91
C THR A 483 39.14 -16.79 -15.37
N GLN A 484 39.83 -17.70 -16.06
CA GLN A 484 39.26 -18.99 -16.46
C GLN A 484 38.92 -19.85 -15.24
N GLU A 485 39.80 -19.87 -14.24
CA GLU A 485 39.60 -20.69 -13.06
C GLU A 485 38.47 -20.15 -12.17
N MET A 486 38.35 -18.83 -12.03
CA MET A 486 37.19 -18.18 -11.41
C MET A 486 35.90 -18.53 -12.13
N SER A 487 35.91 -18.51 -13.47
CA SER A 487 34.74 -18.90 -14.28
C SER A 487 34.37 -20.37 -14.09
N ARG A 488 35.36 -21.27 -13.96
CA ARG A 488 35.14 -22.71 -13.71
C ARG A 488 34.35 -22.95 -12.44
N ILE A 489 34.62 -22.17 -11.38
CA ILE A 489 33.93 -22.27 -10.08
C ILE A 489 32.66 -21.40 -9.99
N GLY A 490 32.21 -20.81 -11.11
CA GLY A 490 30.99 -20.02 -11.16
C GLY A 490 31.11 -18.61 -10.56
N VAL A 491 32.32 -18.05 -10.50
CA VAL A 491 32.61 -16.70 -10.01
C VAL A 491 32.89 -15.77 -11.19
N LYS A 492 32.17 -14.65 -11.29
CA LYS A 492 32.40 -13.63 -12.32
C LYS A 492 33.57 -12.73 -11.90
N PHE A 493 34.70 -12.83 -12.59
CA PHE A 493 35.92 -12.12 -12.22
C PHE A 493 36.69 -11.62 -13.44
N GLN A 494 37.15 -10.37 -13.41
CA GLN A 494 37.89 -9.73 -14.48
C GLN A 494 38.99 -8.82 -13.93
N PHE A 495 40.05 -8.64 -14.73
CA PHE A 495 41.10 -7.66 -14.51
C PHE A 495 40.95 -6.49 -15.47
N TRP A 496 41.29 -5.28 -15.02
CA TRP A 496 41.41 -4.10 -15.86
C TRP A 496 42.57 -3.24 -15.39
N LYS A 497 43.11 -2.43 -16.30
CA LYS A 497 44.23 -1.54 -16.00
C LYS A 497 43.70 -0.16 -15.63
N ASP A 498 44.17 0.36 -14.51
CA ASP A 498 43.95 1.75 -14.14
C ASP A 498 44.93 2.64 -14.92
N HIS A 499 44.39 3.45 -15.82
CA HIS A 499 45.17 4.35 -16.67
C HIS A 499 45.83 5.50 -15.88
N SER A 500 45.42 5.75 -14.64
CA SER A 500 45.96 6.83 -13.80
C SER A 500 47.18 6.41 -12.96
N VAL A 501 47.26 5.15 -12.54
CA VAL A 501 48.29 4.64 -11.61
C VAL A 501 49.16 3.53 -12.23
N ASP A 502 48.97 3.22 -13.52
CA ASP A 502 49.63 2.12 -14.24
C ASP A 502 49.52 0.76 -13.49
N SER A 503 48.40 0.56 -12.77
CA SER A 503 48.20 -0.59 -11.89
C SER A 503 47.03 -1.45 -12.36
N TRP A 504 47.13 -2.76 -12.11
CA TRP A 504 46.05 -3.70 -12.43
C TRP A 504 45.07 -3.80 -11.26
N ASN A 505 43.81 -3.51 -11.55
CA ASN A 505 42.66 -3.72 -10.68
C ASN A 505 41.90 -4.99 -11.07
N HIS A 506 41.05 -5.45 -10.16
CA HIS A 506 40.24 -6.64 -10.36
C HIS A 506 38.87 -6.54 -9.70
N THR A 507 37.95 -7.41 -10.12
CA THR A 507 36.59 -7.45 -9.58
C THR A 507 36.62 -7.64 -8.07
N SER A 508 35.84 -6.82 -7.34
CA SER A 508 35.60 -7.03 -5.91
C SER A 508 34.57 -8.15 -5.74
N LEU A 509 34.90 -9.16 -4.92
CA LEU A 509 34.05 -10.32 -4.70
C LEU A 509 33.15 -10.15 -3.48
N MET A 510 31.91 -10.65 -3.59
CA MET A 510 30.97 -10.75 -2.48
C MET A 510 31.30 -11.96 -1.58
N GLY A 511 30.72 -12.02 -0.38
CA GLY A 511 31.01 -13.06 0.61
C GLY A 511 30.89 -14.49 0.08
N ASP A 512 29.80 -14.81 -0.61
CA ASP A 512 29.58 -16.15 -1.16
C ASP A 512 30.61 -16.53 -2.24
N ASP A 513 30.99 -15.58 -3.09
CA ASP A 513 32.00 -15.84 -4.13
C ASP A 513 33.40 -15.99 -3.52
N LYS A 514 33.73 -15.25 -2.45
CA LYS A 514 34.98 -15.44 -1.70
C LYS A 514 35.07 -16.84 -1.08
N LEU A 515 33.98 -17.35 -0.52
CA LEU A 515 33.91 -18.71 0.03
C LEU A 515 34.12 -19.76 -1.07
N LYS A 516 33.47 -19.60 -2.23
CA LYS A 516 33.70 -20.50 -3.38
C LYS A 516 35.17 -20.53 -3.80
N VAL A 517 35.84 -19.38 -3.81
CA VAL A 517 37.27 -19.29 -4.14
C VAL A 517 38.13 -20.00 -3.10
N LEU A 518 37.87 -19.80 -1.81
CA LEU A 518 38.62 -20.50 -0.75
C LEU A 518 38.54 -22.01 -0.88
N GLU A 519 37.37 -22.52 -1.25
CA GLU A 519 37.10 -23.96 -1.30
C GLU A 519 37.55 -24.63 -2.61
N ASN A 520 37.40 -23.93 -3.74
CA ASN A 520 37.41 -24.60 -5.04
C ASN A 520 38.45 -24.09 -6.03
N PHE A 521 39.16 -22.99 -5.75
CA PHE A 521 40.14 -22.44 -6.70
C PHE A 521 41.42 -23.29 -6.76
N ASP A 522 41.79 -23.77 -7.95
CA ASP A 522 43.01 -24.57 -8.14
C ASP A 522 44.25 -23.68 -8.26
N LEU A 523 44.95 -23.47 -7.13
CA LEU A 523 46.19 -22.70 -7.10
C LEU A 523 47.31 -23.31 -7.96
N LYS A 524 47.24 -24.60 -8.35
CA LYS A 524 48.26 -25.23 -9.22
C LYS A 524 48.25 -24.66 -10.64
N LYS A 525 47.18 -23.96 -11.03
CA LYS A 525 47.09 -23.24 -12.30
C LYS A 525 48.05 -22.06 -12.39
N ILE A 526 48.37 -21.46 -11.25
CA ILE A 526 49.09 -20.18 -11.20
C ILE A 526 50.37 -20.24 -10.37
N LEU A 527 50.55 -21.29 -9.55
CA LEU A 527 51.72 -21.47 -8.69
C LEU A 527 52.34 -22.86 -8.87
N PRO A 528 53.66 -23.01 -8.61
CA PRO A 528 54.30 -24.33 -8.59
C PRO A 528 53.58 -25.31 -7.66
N PRO A 529 53.46 -26.61 -8.00
CA PRO A 529 52.64 -27.56 -7.24
C PRO A 529 52.91 -27.59 -5.73
N SER A 530 54.19 -27.57 -5.33
CA SER A 530 54.59 -27.57 -3.91
C SER A 530 54.23 -26.27 -3.18
N ARG A 531 54.23 -25.12 -3.88
CA ARG A 531 53.81 -23.83 -3.32
C ARG A 531 52.29 -23.75 -3.21
N ALA A 532 51.59 -24.18 -4.28
CA ALA A 532 50.14 -24.26 -4.31
C ALA A 532 49.61 -25.12 -3.16
N GLU A 533 50.23 -26.29 -2.88
CA GLU A 533 49.80 -27.20 -1.81
C GLU A 533 49.89 -26.55 -0.41
N LYS A 534 50.97 -25.81 -0.12
CA LYS A 534 51.11 -25.07 1.16
C LYS A 534 50.04 -23.99 1.32
N ILE A 535 49.77 -23.21 0.28
CA ILE A 535 48.76 -22.13 0.33
C ILE A 535 47.35 -22.71 0.39
N CYS A 536 47.08 -23.79 -0.34
CA CYS A 536 45.81 -24.54 -0.23
C CYS A 536 45.59 -25.04 1.20
N GLN A 537 46.61 -25.60 1.86
CA GLN A 537 46.51 -26.03 3.25
C GLN A 537 46.16 -24.85 4.19
N LEU A 538 46.80 -23.70 4.00
CA LEU A 538 46.51 -22.48 4.76
C LEU A 538 45.06 -21.99 4.56
N TRP A 539 44.59 -21.96 3.32
CA TRP A 539 43.22 -21.55 2.99
C TRP A 539 42.18 -22.54 3.51
N ASN A 540 42.43 -23.84 3.40
CA ASN A 540 41.54 -24.89 3.90
C ASN A 540 41.40 -24.83 5.42
N ARG A 541 42.50 -24.67 6.16
CA ARG A 541 42.48 -24.51 7.62
C ARG A 541 41.74 -23.23 8.03
N PHE A 542 41.95 -22.13 7.32
CA PHE A 542 41.17 -20.90 7.55
C PHE A 542 39.67 -21.12 7.34
N ASN A 543 39.28 -21.77 6.23
CA ASN A 543 37.87 -22.05 5.95
C ASN A 543 37.24 -22.94 7.02
N GLN A 544 37.95 -23.97 7.49
CA GLN A 544 37.49 -24.84 8.58
C GLN A 544 37.24 -24.05 9.87
N LEU A 545 38.18 -23.18 10.27
CA LEU A 545 38.01 -22.30 11.43
C LEU A 545 36.84 -21.32 11.24
N TYR A 546 36.66 -20.75 10.05
CA TYR A 546 35.52 -19.88 9.78
C TYR A 546 34.18 -20.62 9.87
N LEU A 547 34.11 -21.85 9.37
CA LEU A 547 32.92 -22.71 9.54
C LEU A 547 32.69 -23.05 11.02
N ALA A 548 33.75 -23.26 11.80
CA ALA A 548 33.66 -23.47 13.24
C ALA A 548 33.06 -22.28 13.99
N LEU A 549 33.35 -21.03 13.59
CA LEU A 549 32.72 -19.83 14.18
C LEU A 549 31.19 -19.81 14.04
N LYS A 550 30.65 -20.43 12.98
CA LYS A 550 29.20 -20.51 12.75
C LYS A 550 28.52 -21.59 13.59
N LEU A 551 29.28 -22.49 14.19
CA LEU A 551 28.77 -23.55 15.03
C LEU A 551 28.58 -23.04 16.46
N LYS A 552 27.33 -23.02 16.92
CA LYS A 552 26.97 -22.53 18.25
C LYS A 552 27.72 -23.25 19.38
N ASP A 553 27.89 -24.55 19.27
CA ASP A 553 28.43 -25.41 20.33
C ASP A 553 29.89 -25.83 20.09
N TYR A 554 30.64 -25.10 19.24
CA TYR A 554 32.05 -25.40 19.02
C TYR A 554 32.88 -25.18 20.29
N ASN A 555 33.87 -26.04 20.53
CA ASN A 555 34.70 -25.95 21.71
C ASN A 555 35.67 -24.77 21.59
N SER A 556 35.61 -23.82 22.53
CA SER A 556 36.42 -22.60 22.54
C SER A 556 37.93 -22.89 22.62
N LEU A 557 38.35 -23.86 23.44
CA LEU A 557 39.76 -24.25 23.57
C LEU A 557 40.29 -24.93 22.32
N GLN A 558 39.47 -25.77 21.68
CA GLN A 558 39.80 -26.39 20.39
C GLN A 558 39.97 -25.32 19.32
N PHE A 559 39.04 -24.37 19.23
CA PHE A 559 39.15 -23.25 18.31
C PHE A 559 40.45 -22.46 18.52
N LYS A 560 40.78 -22.16 19.79
CA LYS A 560 42.03 -21.47 20.12
C LYS A 560 43.24 -22.24 19.58
N PHE A 561 43.34 -23.52 19.88
CA PHE A 561 44.46 -24.36 19.45
C PHE A 561 44.59 -24.38 17.91
N GLU A 562 43.49 -24.60 17.20
CA GLU A 562 43.47 -24.64 15.74
C GLU A 562 43.79 -23.27 15.11
N ALA A 563 43.35 -22.17 15.73
CA ALA A 563 43.66 -20.82 15.27
C ALA A 563 45.13 -20.44 15.49
N GLU A 564 45.73 -20.90 16.60
CA GLU A 564 47.16 -20.75 16.86
C GLU A 564 48.00 -21.57 15.86
N ASP A 565 47.64 -22.83 15.60
CA ASP A 565 48.27 -23.69 14.58
C ASP A 565 48.12 -23.10 13.16
N TRP A 566 46.99 -22.48 12.85
CA TRP A 566 46.80 -21.77 11.59
C TRP A 566 47.74 -20.55 11.46
N LEU A 567 47.92 -19.77 12.53
CA LEU A 567 48.84 -18.64 12.51
C LEU A 567 50.31 -19.09 12.43
N GLU A 568 50.67 -20.19 13.10
CA GLU A 568 52.00 -20.79 12.98
C GLU A 568 52.28 -21.22 11.55
N LEU A 569 51.32 -21.89 10.89
CA LEU A 569 51.41 -22.20 9.46
C LEU A 569 51.59 -20.93 8.63
N PHE A 570 50.77 -19.89 8.85
CA PHE A 570 50.89 -18.61 8.15
C PHE A 570 52.31 -18.00 8.26
N LEU A 571 52.91 -18.08 9.45
CA LEU A 571 54.22 -17.53 9.79
C LEU A 571 55.40 -18.50 9.56
N THR A 572 55.18 -19.60 8.82
CA THR A 572 56.25 -20.56 8.52
C THR A 572 57.45 -19.83 7.93
N PRO A 573 58.64 -19.87 8.55
CA PRO A 573 59.81 -19.15 8.08
C PRO A 573 60.45 -19.84 6.87
N ASP A 574 61.29 -19.08 6.16
CA ASP A 574 62.17 -19.63 5.13
C ASP A 574 63.15 -20.64 5.76
N MET A 575 63.26 -21.82 5.17
CA MET A 575 64.16 -22.87 5.64
C MET A 575 65.42 -22.91 4.77
N VAL A 576 66.58 -22.72 5.41
CA VAL A 576 67.88 -22.92 4.75
C VAL A 576 68.26 -24.40 4.86
N ILE A 577 68.46 -25.06 3.72
CA ILE A 577 68.92 -26.45 3.71
C ILE A 577 70.42 -26.48 4.06
N SER A 578 70.78 -27.17 5.15
CA SER A 578 72.18 -27.35 5.54
C SER A 578 72.99 -27.95 4.39
N ASN A 579 74.13 -27.33 4.05
CA ASN A 579 75.02 -27.70 2.94
C ASN A 579 74.51 -27.39 1.51
N SER A 580 73.53 -26.48 1.36
CA SER A 580 73.10 -25.95 0.06
C SER A 580 72.89 -24.43 0.12
N THR A 581 73.03 -23.73 -1.01
CA THR A 581 72.58 -22.33 -1.17
C THR A 581 71.07 -22.21 -1.40
N ARG A 582 70.34 -23.34 -1.42
CA ARG A 582 68.89 -23.38 -1.65
C ARG A 582 68.11 -23.03 -0.38
N ILE A 583 67.28 -22.00 -0.49
CA ILE A 583 66.30 -21.57 0.52
C ILE A 583 64.93 -22.11 0.12
N VAL A 584 64.29 -22.89 0.98
CA VAL A 584 62.89 -23.29 0.82
C VAL A 584 62.03 -22.19 1.41
N LYS A 585 61.33 -21.44 0.56
CA LYS A 585 60.47 -20.35 0.98
C LYS A 585 59.37 -20.84 1.95
N GLY A 586 59.26 -20.14 3.07
CA GLY A 586 58.19 -20.20 4.06
C GLY A 586 56.91 -19.58 3.49
N LEU A 587 55.91 -19.28 4.33
CA LEU A 587 54.63 -18.73 3.86
C LEU A 587 54.64 -17.19 3.81
N TYR A 588 54.39 -16.53 4.95
CA TYR A 588 54.23 -15.07 5.04
C TYR A 588 54.88 -14.50 6.31
N ASN A 589 55.04 -13.18 6.35
CA ASN A 589 55.78 -12.49 7.42
C ASN A 589 54.85 -11.95 8.52
N PRO A 590 55.38 -11.67 9.73
CA PRO A 590 54.61 -11.02 10.79
C PRO A 590 53.98 -9.68 10.39
N SER A 591 54.63 -8.91 9.50
CA SER A 591 54.09 -7.65 8.97
C SER A 591 52.82 -7.83 8.12
N ASP A 592 52.54 -9.05 7.68
CA ASP A 592 51.36 -9.38 6.88
C ASP A 592 50.11 -9.62 7.72
N ILE A 593 50.26 -9.70 9.04
CA ILE A 593 49.16 -9.87 10.01
C ILE A 593 48.30 -8.61 10.03
N THR A 594 47.02 -8.77 9.71
CA THR A 594 46.03 -7.69 9.80
C THR A 594 45.39 -7.65 11.19
N PRO A 595 44.78 -6.51 11.58
CA PRO A 595 43.95 -6.44 12.79
C PRO A 595 42.92 -7.57 12.90
N TYR A 596 42.26 -7.92 11.80
CA TYR A 596 41.29 -9.01 11.76
C TYR A 596 41.91 -10.37 12.05
N MET A 597 43.10 -10.66 11.51
CA MET A 597 43.82 -11.90 11.83
C MET A 597 44.21 -11.99 13.30
N HIS A 598 44.67 -10.87 13.89
CA HIS A 598 44.97 -10.82 15.32
C HIS A 598 43.73 -11.14 16.17
N VAL A 599 42.59 -10.49 15.87
CA VAL A 599 41.35 -10.72 16.62
C VAL A 599 40.82 -12.12 16.43
N PHE A 600 40.89 -12.65 15.20
CA PHE A 600 40.52 -14.02 14.88
C PHE A 600 41.25 -15.05 15.73
N VAL A 601 42.58 -14.92 15.85
CA VAL A 601 43.42 -15.87 16.58
C VAL A 601 43.36 -15.64 18.10
N CYS A 602 43.42 -14.39 18.54
CA CYS A 602 43.59 -14.08 19.96
C CYS A 602 42.27 -13.99 20.73
N HIS A 603 41.20 -13.46 20.15
CA HIS A 603 40.00 -13.06 20.92
C HIS A 603 38.75 -13.87 20.59
N MET A 604 38.62 -14.44 19.38
CA MET A 604 37.38 -15.14 19.00
C MET A 604 37.06 -16.33 19.90
N HIS A 605 38.08 -17.05 20.40
CA HIS A 605 37.85 -18.15 21.34
C HIS A 605 37.20 -17.68 22.66
N GLU A 606 37.56 -16.49 23.16
CA GLU A 606 36.93 -15.91 24.36
C GLU A 606 35.48 -15.51 24.09
N PHE A 607 35.19 -14.97 22.90
CA PHE A 607 33.82 -14.66 22.51
C PHE A 607 32.96 -15.91 22.33
N ILE A 608 33.50 -16.99 21.76
CA ILE A 608 32.81 -18.29 21.68
C ILE A 608 32.43 -18.76 23.10
N GLU A 609 33.38 -18.68 24.04
CA GLU A 609 33.14 -19.12 25.42
C GLU A 609 32.10 -18.25 26.12
N LYS A 610 32.27 -16.92 26.09
CA LYS A 610 31.39 -15.96 26.78
C LYS A 610 29.96 -15.95 26.23
N HIS A 611 29.81 -16.11 24.91
CA HIS A 611 28.52 -15.94 24.23
C HIS A 611 27.93 -17.25 23.70
N ARG A 612 28.40 -18.39 24.22
CA ARG A 612 27.98 -19.75 23.84
C ARG A 612 26.47 -19.96 23.86
N GLN A 613 25.75 -19.29 24.76
CA GLN A 613 24.29 -19.38 24.89
C GLN A 613 23.53 -19.12 23.57
N TRP A 614 24.03 -18.16 22.78
CA TRP A 614 23.45 -17.77 21.49
C TRP A 614 24.29 -18.29 20.31
N GLY A 615 25.61 -18.37 20.49
CA GLY A 615 26.56 -18.60 19.39
C GLY A 615 26.89 -17.29 18.67
N LEU A 616 28.06 -17.22 18.04
CA LEU A 616 28.56 -15.97 17.46
C LEU A 616 27.73 -15.47 16.28
N ALA A 617 27.17 -16.39 15.48
CA ALA A 617 26.31 -16.04 14.35
C ALA A 617 25.09 -15.18 14.75
N ALA A 618 24.64 -15.23 16.02
CA ALA A 618 23.55 -14.38 16.50
C ALA A 618 23.90 -12.88 16.54
N PHE A 619 25.20 -12.55 16.54
CA PHE A 619 25.73 -11.19 16.53
C PHE A 619 26.12 -10.71 15.11
N SER A 620 25.87 -11.51 14.09
CA SER A 620 26.17 -11.20 12.69
C SER A 620 25.47 -9.93 12.22
N CYS A 621 26.18 -9.10 11.46
CA CYS A 621 25.58 -7.89 10.86
C CYS A 621 24.83 -8.16 9.55
N ALA A 622 24.81 -9.40 9.05
CA ALA A 622 24.17 -9.76 7.80
C ALA A 622 22.66 -9.39 7.70
N PRO A 623 21.83 -9.53 8.76
CA PRO A 623 20.43 -9.09 8.72
C PRO A 623 20.29 -7.57 8.51
N VAL A 624 21.18 -6.77 9.10
CA VAL A 624 21.20 -5.30 8.96
C VAL A 624 21.59 -4.90 7.54
N GLU A 625 22.58 -5.55 6.94
CA GLU A 625 22.95 -5.33 5.54
C GLU A 625 21.80 -5.66 4.58
N LYS A 626 21.10 -6.76 4.82
CA LYS A 626 19.92 -7.17 4.05
C LYS A 626 18.77 -6.17 4.22
N LYS A 627 18.52 -5.66 5.43
CA LYS A 627 17.54 -4.61 5.70
C LYS A 627 17.86 -3.33 4.94
N ASN A 628 19.11 -2.89 4.98
CA ASN A 628 19.57 -1.74 4.22
C ASN A 628 19.35 -1.92 2.71
N HIS A 629 19.66 -3.11 2.18
CA HIS A 629 19.38 -3.43 0.78
C HIS A 629 17.88 -3.36 0.43
N GLN A 630 17.01 -3.87 1.31
CA GLN A 630 15.55 -3.80 1.14
C GLN A 630 15.06 -2.34 1.15
N HIS A 631 15.54 -1.51 2.08
CA HIS A 631 15.19 -0.08 2.12
C HIS A 631 15.62 0.65 0.85
N ILE A 632 16.85 0.41 0.39
CA ILE A 632 17.38 0.98 -0.87
C ILE A 632 16.51 0.55 -2.05
N SER A 633 16.16 -0.73 -2.15
CA SER A 633 15.34 -1.24 -3.25
C SER A 633 13.95 -0.62 -3.27
N HIS A 634 13.26 -0.58 -2.12
CA HIS A 634 11.86 -0.18 -2.04
C HIS A 634 11.65 1.35 -2.05
N PHE A 635 12.50 2.09 -1.34
CA PHE A 635 12.29 3.52 -1.12
C PHE A 635 13.17 4.43 -1.97
N PHE A 636 14.18 3.88 -2.64
CA PHE A 636 15.04 4.65 -3.54
C PHE A 636 14.94 4.13 -4.97
N GLN A 637 15.17 2.84 -5.25
CA GLN A 637 15.21 2.35 -6.64
C GLN A 637 13.83 2.34 -7.35
N GLN A 638 12.74 2.05 -6.63
CA GLN A 638 11.38 2.02 -7.21
C GLN A 638 10.70 3.40 -7.28
N THR A 639 11.16 4.38 -6.51
CA THR A 639 10.51 5.69 -6.31
C THR A 639 11.16 6.84 -7.09
N PHE A 640 12.27 6.61 -7.82
CA PHE A 640 12.88 7.61 -8.71
C PHE A 640 12.02 8.02 -9.94
N LYS A 641 10.72 7.69 -9.97
CA LYS A 641 9.76 8.19 -10.98
C LYS A 641 8.81 9.29 -10.50
N ASP A 642 9.01 9.84 -9.30
CA ASP A 642 8.13 10.90 -8.78
C ASP A 642 8.92 12.10 -8.22
N GLY A 643 9.98 12.48 -8.93
CA GLY A 643 10.74 13.70 -8.65
C GLY A 643 9.86 14.96 -8.66
N GLY A 644 9.92 15.71 -7.56
CA GLY A 644 9.72 17.16 -7.57
C GLY A 644 8.28 17.67 -7.39
N LYS A 645 7.83 17.76 -6.13
CA LYS A 645 7.18 18.97 -5.63
C LYS A 645 7.77 19.34 -4.28
N SER A 646 8.30 20.55 -4.19
CA SER A 646 8.83 21.17 -2.97
C SER A 646 7.78 21.10 -1.85
N GLY A 647 8.11 20.42 -0.76
CA GLY A 647 7.23 20.20 0.39
C GLY A 647 6.94 18.73 0.74
N ARG A 648 7.53 17.75 0.05
CA ARG A 648 7.38 16.32 0.39
C ARG A 648 8.27 15.92 1.59
N LYS A 649 7.66 15.11 2.46
CA LYS A 649 8.23 14.32 3.55
C LYS A 649 9.51 13.58 3.14
N SER A 650 10.50 13.52 4.04
CA SER A 650 11.77 12.84 3.77
C SER A 650 11.57 11.33 3.61
N SER A 651 12.27 10.72 2.65
CA SER A 651 12.31 9.25 2.43
C SER A 651 12.66 8.47 3.70
N ILE A 652 13.44 9.05 4.61
CA ILE A 652 13.78 8.47 5.92
C ILE A 652 12.54 8.35 6.81
N ILE A 653 11.70 9.40 6.82
CA ILE A 653 10.45 9.37 7.60
C ILE A 653 9.49 8.33 7.00
N ASP A 654 9.43 8.21 5.67
CA ASP A 654 8.61 7.19 5.02
C ASP A 654 9.04 5.77 5.37
N ILE A 655 10.36 5.52 5.50
CA ILE A 655 10.92 4.24 5.96
C ILE A 655 10.53 3.96 7.41
N LEU A 656 10.78 4.91 8.32
CA LEU A 656 10.48 4.74 9.75
C LEU A 656 8.98 4.54 9.99
N GLU A 657 8.12 5.27 9.29
CA GLU A 657 6.68 5.05 9.38
C GLU A 657 6.24 3.72 8.79
N TYR A 658 6.90 3.24 7.73
CA TYR A 658 6.65 1.90 7.21
C TYR A 658 6.98 0.85 8.25
N GLU A 659 8.15 0.91 8.88
CA GLU A 659 8.52 -0.01 9.96
C GLU A 659 7.54 0.04 11.13
N ASN A 660 7.16 1.25 11.57
CA ASN A 660 6.15 1.41 12.62
C ASN A 660 4.79 0.80 12.24
N ARG A 661 4.37 0.87 10.97
CA ARG A 661 3.16 0.19 10.52
C ARG A 661 3.31 -1.33 10.48
N ILE A 662 4.48 -1.85 10.13
CA ILE A 662 4.74 -3.30 10.24
C ILE A 662 4.60 -3.74 11.70
N LEU A 663 5.18 -2.99 12.65
CA LEU A 663 4.99 -3.24 14.09
C LEU A 663 3.51 -3.24 14.49
N PHE A 664 2.73 -2.24 14.05
CA PHE A 664 1.29 -2.18 14.30
C PHE A 664 0.58 -3.47 13.87
N TYR A 665 0.88 -3.99 12.67
CA TYR A 665 0.24 -5.21 12.18
C TYR A 665 0.56 -6.45 13.01
N HIS A 666 1.72 -6.48 13.66
CA HIS A 666 2.12 -7.55 14.55
C HIS A 666 1.50 -7.40 15.94
N PHE A 667 1.52 -6.20 16.53
CA PHE A 667 0.94 -5.95 17.86
C PHE A 667 -0.57 -6.11 17.90
N ASP A 668 -1.28 -5.72 16.84
CA ASP A 668 -2.74 -5.74 16.79
C ASP A 668 -3.29 -7.01 16.08
N ASP A 669 -2.46 -8.04 15.85
CA ASP A 669 -2.83 -9.32 15.23
C ASP A 669 -3.66 -9.21 13.95
N ILE A 670 -3.31 -8.23 13.09
CA ILE A 670 -4.12 -7.88 11.91
C ILE A 670 -3.99 -8.95 10.83
N ALA A 671 -4.96 -9.86 10.69
CA ALA A 671 -4.92 -10.90 9.65
C ALA A 671 -4.77 -10.33 8.23
N ILE A 672 -3.94 -10.97 7.38
CA ILE A 672 -3.77 -10.59 5.96
C ILE A 672 -5.01 -10.97 5.14
N SER A 673 -5.76 -11.97 5.58
CA SER A 673 -6.91 -12.51 4.84
C SER A 673 -8.18 -12.48 5.68
N THR A 674 -9.28 -12.06 5.06
CA THR A 674 -10.63 -12.21 5.64
C THR A 674 -11.39 -13.31 4.91
N PRO A 675 -12.29 -14.06 5.60
CA PRO A 675 -13.06 -15.12 4.97
C PRO A 675 -13.86 -14.60 3.77
N LYS A 676 -13.72 -15.28 2.62
CA LYS A 676 -14.47 -14.92 1.42
C LYS A 676 -15.96 -15.26 1.62
N PRO A 677 -16.89 -14.39 1.18
CA PRO A 677 -18.31 -14.74 1.18
C PRO A 677 -18.55 -15.94 0.26
N LYS A 678 -19.50 -16.81 0.64
CA LYS A 678 -19.96 -17.90 -0.22
C LYS A 678 -20.61 -17.30 -1.48
N LYS A 679 -20.03 -17.59 -2.66
CA LYS A 679 -20.59 -17.17 -3.95
C LYS A 679 -21.52 -18.27 -4.46
N ILE A 680 -22.79 -17.93 -4.65
CA ILE A 680 -23.77 -18.78 -5.33
C ILE A 680 -24.11 -18.09 -6.65
N ARG A 681 -24.04 -18.84 -7.75
CA ARG A 681 -24.42 -18.35 -9.07
C ARG A 681 -25.85 -18.81 -9.34
N ILE A 682 -26.78 -17.86 -9.39
CA ILE A 682 -28.14 -18.10 -9.84
C ILE A 682 -28.12 -17.76 -11.33
N SER A 683 -28.05 -18.78 -12.18
CA SER A 683 -28.08 -18.64 -13.65
C SER A 683 -29.47 -18.90 -14.19
#